data_AF-A0A9J6ZSI3-F1
#
_entry.id   AF-A0A9J6ZSI3-F1
#
_cell.length_a   1.000
_cell.length_b   1.000
_cell.length_c   1.000
_cell.angle_alpha   90.00
_cell.angle_beta   90.00
_cell.angle_gamma   90.00
#
_symmetry.space_group_name_H-M   'P 1'
#
loop_
_entity.id
_entity.type
_entity.pdbx_description
1 polymer ?
#
loop_
_entity_poly.entity_id
_entity_poly.type
_entity_poly.pdbx_seq_one_letter_code
_entity_poly.pdbx_strand_id
1 'polypeptide(L)'
;MRKILYILCFLTTCNTIPTFAQIDTDRMMIIGRNALYFEDYVLAIQYFNQIIKAKPYLSEPYYYRAIGKYSLDDLKGAEQDITKALEINPYYVEGYNLRGVIRQKLGLTAEAEQDYNKGLEYNPENINLLVNKGIAQINGKRYEEAIQTYNEVIRLSPKLVSAYLNRGHAKLSMNDTIGGLDDFTLAIKANPLIPDGYASRAIVHYQMNNFDEALNDLSKAIELRPDDARFYMNRGVIRYQLDDLRGTVEDFDRVIELEPRNALAYSNRGILRAQIGDINRAIEDFTRVIALNRDDILSVYHRALLYIQIKEWGAALRDLNVVADHYPDFGPVYENRSYVKQMLGDNYGAELDYGTFVKLELQRRADSGKAEDALASSGNASNPGSTAQGGRTGRSDKSSDKDSDNKDQGKSAKRKATRNESDKDIRNYDKIAVLDDFGNEPDNTIATNPLRGRIQDRNIIIDMEPVFCISFYPGDILVHRLRYFNLSVDSINRHNPVDKTLKITNAELEVDRDRAAEVFAMINQINDKLATADDSEKALLYFIRGTLYNAVLNLSNAMDDYNRVLAIEPDNTLALFNRAYTRFRTVETIRSIEAESPAVPVIRTPGISQTTSPLSTAEERRILDYDLIEKDLERVLELDPKFSFAHYNLGMLRAIQKDYQGAIDHFTEAINANPDFAEAWYNRGLTNIYLENDSTGTLDLSKAGELGIFKAYNVIKRYGVSSEGEEEE
;
A
#
# COMPACT_ATOMS: atom_id res chain seq x y z
N MET A 1 61.27 -4.36 -48.92
CA MET A 1 60.47 -3.32 -48.24
C MET A 1 59.04 -3.16 -48.76
N ARG A 2 58.77 -3.11 -50.08
CA ARG A 2 57.39 -2.99 -50.61
C ARG A 2 56.41 -4.11 -50.18
N LYS A 3 56.86 -5.37 -50.09
CA LYS A 3 55.99 -6.49 -49.62
C LYS A 3 55.61 -6.41 -48.14
N ILE A 4 56.48 -5.83 -47.29
CA ILE A 4 56.18 -5.62 -45.87
C ILE A 4 55.20 -4.45 -45.70
N LEU A 5 55.31 -3.43 -46.54
CA LEU A 5 54.37 -2.30 -46.55
C LEU A 5 52.95 -2.73 -46.97
N TYR A 6 52.82 -3.63 -47.95
CA TYR A 6 51.50 -4.16 -48.33
C TYR A 6 50.88 -5.07 -47.26
N ILE A 7 51.69 -5.84 -46.52
CA ILE A 7 51.20 -6.65 -45.40
C ILE A 7 50.79 -5.77 -44.22
N LEU A 8 51.54 -4.69 -43.94
CA LEU A 8 51.16 -3.70 -42.92
C LEU A 8 49.87 -2.95 -43.31
N CYS A 9 49.73 -2.53 -44.57
CA CYS A 9 48.50 -1.88 -45.05
C CYS A 9 47.27 -2.81 -45.05
N PHE A 10 47.47 -4.12 -45.23
CA PHE A 10 46.39 -5.11 -45.15
C PHE A 10 45.98 -5.39 -43.68
N LEU A 11 46.93 -5.36 -42.74
CA LEU A 11 46.67 -5.50 -41.30
C LEU A 11 46.03 -4.24 -40.68
N THR A 12 46.28 -3.04 -41.22
CA THR A 12 45.62 -1.81 -40.76
C THR A 12 44.21 -1.62 -41.34
N THR A 13 43.87 -2.29 -42.45
CA THR A 13 42.52 -2.22 -43.05
C THR A 13 41.55 -3.28 -42.54
N CYS A 14 42.05 -4.30 -41.81
CA CYS A 14 41.23 -5.39 -41.26
C CYS A 14 40.85 -5.24 -39.78
N ASN A 15 41.20 -4.13 -39.12
CA ASN A 15 41.01 -3.92 -37.68
C ASN A 15 39.73 -3.14 -37.28
N THR A 16 38.78 -2.96 -38.20
CA THR A 16 37.47 -2.35 -37.88
C THR A 16 36.37 -3.39 -37.84
N ILE A 17 36.61 -4.54 -37.19
CA ILE A 17 35.51 -5.39 -36.77
C ILE A 17 35.01 -4.81 -35.44
N PRO A 18 33.81 -4.23 -35.37
CA PRO A 18 33.26 -3.77 -34.09
C PRO A 18 33.14 -4.99 -33.16
N THR A 19 34.00 -5.04 -32.15
CA THR A 19 33.88 -6.02 -31.07
C THR A 19 32.70 -5.60 -30.20
N PHE A 20 31.52 -6.19 -30.42
CA PHE A 20 30.40 -6.04 -29.51
C PHE A 20 30.71 -6.78 -28.21
N ALA A 21 30.81 -6.07 -27.09
CA ALA A 21 30.82 -6.70 -25.78
C ALA A 21 29.45 -7.38 -25.59
N GLN A 22 29.43 -8.72 -25.52
CA GLN A 22 28.20 -9.46 -25.26
C GLN A 22 27.94 -9.50 -23.75
N ILE A 23 26.73 -9.13 -23.37
CA ILE A 23 26.25 -9.28 -22.01
C ILE A 23 26.05 -10.78 -21.72
N ASP A 24 26.69 -11.29 -20.67
CA ASP A 24 26.52 -12.67 -20.21
C ASP A 24 25.18 -12.80 -19.46
N THR A 25 24.13 -13.10 -20.22
CA THR A 25 22.76 -13.24 -19.70
C THR A 25 22.63 -14.40 -18.72
N ASP A 26 23.45 -15.45 -18.86
CA ASP A 26 23.33 -16.66 -18.05
C ASP A 26 23.88 -16.38 -16.65
N ARG A 27 25.01 -15.66 -16.58
CA ARG A 27 25.53 -15.15 -15.31
C ARG A 27 24.57 -14.15 -14.66
N MET A 28 23.99 -13.22 -15.43
CA MET A 28 22.99 -12.29 -14.90
C MET A 28 21.75 -13.00 -14.36
N MET A 29 21.30 -14.06 -15.03
CA MET A 29 20.18 -14.88 -14.58
C MET A 29 20.48 -15.50 -13.20
N ILE A 30 21.68 -16.05 -13.02
CA ILE A 30 22.12 -16.61 -11.73
C ILE A 30 22.15 -15.53 -10.64
N ILE A 31 22.71 -14.35 -10.94
CA ILE A 31 22.78 -13.25 -9.97
C ILE A 31 21.38 -12.76 -9.60
N GLY A 32 20.50 -12.56 -10.58
CA GLY A 32 19.11 -12.14 -10.34
C GLY A 32 18.33 -13.14 -9.48
N ARG A 33 18.49 -14.45 -9.74
CA ARG A 33 17.86 -15.50 -8.92
C ARG A 33 18.41 -15.55 -7.50
N ASN A 34 19.72 -15.36 -7.34
CA ASN A 34 20.33 -15.26 -6.00
C ASN A 34 19.81 -14.02 -5.26
N ALA A 35 19.65 -12.89 -5.95
CA ALA A 35 19.05 -11.69 -5.37
C ALA A 35 17.61 -11.94 -4.89
N LEU A 36 16.77 -12.64 -5.68
CA LEU A 36 15.43 -13.07 -5.23
C LEU A 36 15.49 -13.94 -3.97
N TYR A 37 16.39 -14.93 -3.94
CA TYR A 37 16.56 -15.82 -2.78
C TYR A 37 16.91 -15.05 -1.50
N PHE A 38 17.71 -13.98 -1.65
CA PHE A 38 18.06 -13.10 -0.54
C PHE A 38 17.04 -11.97 -0.32
N GLU A 39 15.89 -11.98 -0.99
CA GLU A 39 14.85 -10.93 -0.87
C GLU A 39 15.33 -9.53 -1.29
N ASP A 40 16.33 -9.46 -2.18
CA ASP A 40 16.75 -8.23 -2.84
C ASP A 40 15.98 -8.09 -4.17
N TYR A 41 14.67 -7.85 -4.04
CA TYR A 41 13.72 -7.86 -5.15
C TYR A 41 14.04 -6.75 -6.17
N VAL A 42 14.46 -5.58 -5.69
CA VAL A 42 14.85 -4.46 -6.53
C VAL A 42 16.03 -4.82 -7.42
N LEU A 43 17.11 -5.34 -6.83
CA LEU A 43 18.29 -5.73 -7.58
C LEU A 43 17.97 -6.86 -8.56
N ALA A 44 17.16 -7.83 -8.15
CA ALA A 44 16.71 -8.92 -9.00
C ALA A 44 15.97 -8.40 -10.24
N ILE A 45 14.97 -7.52 -10.07
CA ILE A 45 14.20 -6.90 -11.15
C ILE A 45 15.14 -6.20 -12.14
N GLN A 46 16.16 -5.49 -11.66
CA GLN A 46 17.12 -4.81 -12.53
C GLN A 46 17.94 -5.77 -13.40
N TYR A 47 18.41 -6.89 -12.85
CA TYR A 47 19.10 -7.91 -13.65
C TYR A 47 18.16 -8.51 -14.69
N PHE A 48 16.91 -8.82 -14.32
CA PHE A 48 15.95 -9.35 -15.28
C PHE A 48 15.58 -8.34 -16.37
N ASN A 49 15.49 -7.04 -16.05
CA ASN A 49 15.30 -5.98 -17.04
C ASN A 49 16.42 -5.95 -18.09
N GLN A 50 17.68 -6.08 -17.66
CA GLN A 50 18.82 -6.13 -18.58
C GLN A 50 18.77 -7.36 -19.47
N ILE A 51 18.40 -8.52 -18.92
CA ILE A 51 18.25 -9.76 -19.70
C ILE A 51 17.10 -9.63 -20.69
N ILE A 52 15.94 -9.12 -20.28
CA ILE A 52 14.78 -8.89 -21.15
C ILE A 52 15.15 -7.94 -22.30
N LYS A 53 15.87 -6.86 -22.00
CA LYS A 53 16.34 -5.90 -23.01
C LYS A 53 17.28 -6.56 -24.05
N ALA A 54 18.12 -7.49 -23.61
CA ALA A 54 19.03 -8.22 -24.51
C ALA A 54 18.37 -9.38 -25.25
N LYS A 55 17.44 -10.09 -24.59
CA LYS A 55 16.80 -11.33 -25.07
C LYS A 55 15.31 -11.35 -24.66
N PRO A 56 14.44 -10.59 -25.35
CA PRO A 56 13.02 -10.46 -24.99
C PRO A 56 12.19 -11.72 -25.27
N TYR A 57 12.76 -12.73 -25.91
CA TYR A 57 12.11 -14.01 -26.22
C TYR A 57 12.35 -15.10 -25.16
N LEU A 58 13.11 -14.80 -24.09
CA LEU A 58 13.28 -15.73 -22.97
C LEU A 58 12.11 -15.58 -22.01
N SER A 59 11.45 -16.68 -21.63
CA SER A 59 10.33 -16.64 -20.68
C SER A 59 10.77 -16.48 -19.23
N GLU A 60 11.93 -17.04 -18.85
CA GLU A 60 12.38 -17.07 -17.45
C GLU A 60 12.63 -15.70 -16.83
N PRO A 61 13.24 -14.71 -17.53
CA PRO A 61 13.41 -13.36 -16.98
C PRO A 61 12.09 -12.70 -16.60
N TYR A 62 11.04 -12.84 -17.43
CA TYR A 62 9.71 -12.31 -17.12
C TYR A 62 9.11 -13.00 -15.90
N TYR A 63 9.21 -14.33 -15.83
CA TYR A 63 8.76 -15.11 -14.67
C TYR A 63 9.44 -14.66 -13.37
N TYR A 64 10.76 -14.56 -13.36
CA TYR A 64 11.49 -14.16 -12.15
C TYR A 64 11.26 -12.68 -11.79
N ARG A 65 11.08 -11.81 -12.80
CA ARG A 65 10.66 -10.42 -12.56
C ARG A 65 9.26 -10.34 -11.96
N ALA A 66 8.33 -11.18 -12.41
CA ALA A 66 7.00 -11.30 -11.82
C ALA A 66 7.06 -11.71 -10.35
N ILE A 67 7.93 -12.65 -9.98
CA ILE A 67 8.17 -13.01 -8.57
C ILE A 67 8.64 -11.79 -7.77
N GLY A 68 9.63 -11.06 -8.29
CA GLY A 68 10.15 -9.86 -7.62
C GLY A 68 9.06 -8.81 -7.39
N LYS A 69 8.23 -8.54 -8.39
CA LYS A 69 7.10 -7.60 -8.30
C LYS A 69 6.01 -8.09 -7.33
N TYR A 70 5.65 -9.37 -7.40
CA TYR A 70 4.69 -9.99 -6.49
C TYR A 70 5.14 -9.83 -5.03
N SER A 71 6.43 -10.03 -4.74
CA SER A 71 6.99 -9.82 -3.39
C SER A 71 6.99 -8.36 -2.92
N LEU A 72 6.89 -7.41 -3.86
CA LEU A 72 6.75 -5.98 -3.60
C LEU A 72 5.28 -5.51 -3.60
N ASP A 73 4.32 -6.45 -3.61
CA ASP A 73 2.87 -6.21 -3.71
C ASP A 73 2.44 -5.47 -4.99
N ASP A 74 3.29 -5.45 -6.01
CA ASP A 74 2.94 -5.02 -7.37
C ASP A 74 2.25 -6.16 -8.12
N LEU A 75 1.00 -6.42 -7.73
CA LEU A 75 0.20 -7.55 -8.25
C LEU A 75 -0.13 -7.39 -9.74
N LYS A 76 -0.56 -6.20 -10.16
CA LYS A 76 -0.91 -5.91 -11.56
C LYS A 76 0.32 -6.00 -12.48
N GLY A 77 1.46 -5.43 -12.06
CA GLY A 77 2.70 -5.54 -12.80
C GLY A 77 3.27 -6.95 -12.84
N ALA A 78 3.10 -7.74 -11.77
CA ALA A 78 3.47 -9.15 -11.75
C ALA A 78 2.60 -9.98 -12.69
N GLU A 79 1.29 -9.72 -12.77
CA GLU A 79 0.37 -10.41 -13.67
C GLU A 79 0.74 -10.19 -15.16
N GLN A 80 1.13 -8.96 -15.52
CA GLN A 80 1.58 -8.64 -16.88
C GLN A 80 2.83 -9.44 -17.26
N ASP A 81 3.81 -9.51 -16.36
CA ASP A 81 5.06 -10.23 -16.60
C ASP A 81 4.84 -11.74 -16.72
N ILE A 82 4.05 -12.33 -15.83
CA ILE A 82 3.79 -13.77 -15.89
C ILE A 82 2.93 -14.14 -17.11
N THR A 83 2.00 -13.28 -17.50
CA THR A 83 1.25 -13.45 -18.75
C THR A 83 2.20 -13.42 -19.93
N LYS A 84 3.16 -12.49 -19.96
CA LYS A 84 4.17 -12.45 -21.02
C LYS A 84 5.05 -13.69 -21.04
N ALA A 85 5.45 -14.19 -19.87
CA ALA A 85 6.23 -15.42 -19.76
C ALA A 85 5.48 -16.63 -20.36
N LEU A 86 4.16 -16.72 -20.12
CA LEU A 86 3.31 -17.80 -20.63
C LEU A 86 2.96 -17.66 -22.12
N GLU A 87 2.89 -16.44 -22.66
CA GLU A 87 2.81 -16.21 -24.11
C GLU A 87 4.04 -16.76 -24.84
N ILE A 88 5.23 -16.56 -24.24
CA ILE A 88 6.51 -17.03 -24.79
C ILE A 88 6.64 -18.54 -24.64
N ASN A 89 6.31 -19.08 -23.46
CA ASN A 89 6.36 -20.51 -23.16
C ASN A 89 5.04 -21.01 -22.55
N PRO A 90 4.09 -21.50 -23.37
CA PRO A 90 2.81 -22.00 -22.90
C PRO A 90 2.86 -23.31 -22.10
N TYR A 91 4.01 -23.98 -22.02
CA TYR A 91 4.19 -25.24 -21.28
C TYR A 91 4.79 -25.01 -19.88
N TYR A 92 4.97 -23.74 -19.48
CA TYR A 92 5.62 -23.42 -18.23
C TYR A 92 4.66 -23.54 -17.04
N VAL A 93 4.57 -24.74 -16.49
CA VAL A 93 3.64 -25.12 -15.40
C VAL A 93 3.74 -24.19 -14.19
N GLU A 94 4.97 -23.86 -13.77
CA GLU A 94 5.19 -22.93 -12.65
C GLU A 94 4.68 -21.52 -12.95
N GLY A 95 4.59 -21.14 -14.23
CA GLY A 95 4.03 -19.87 -14.65
C GLY A 95 2.53 -19.77 -14.40
N TYR A 96 1.78 -20.83 -14.71
CA TYR A 96 0.36 -20.92 -14.40
C TYR A 96 0.10 -20.91 -12.90
N ASN A 97 0.93 -21.62 -12.13
CA ASN A 97 0.85 -21.61 -10.67
C ASN A 97 1.00 -20.18 -10.12
N LEU A 98 2.04 -19.45 -10.56
CA LEU A 98 2.29 -18.09 -10.10
C LEU A 98 1.18 -17.12 -10.52
N ARG A 99 0.72 -17.18 -11.78
CA ARG A 99 -0.37 -16.31 -12.25
C ARG A 99 -1.68 -16.57 -11.50
N GLY A 100 -1.99 -17.85 -11.23
CA GLY A 100 -3.14 -18.21 -10.41
C GLY A 100 -3.06 -17.62 -9.00
N VAL A 101 -1.88 -17.67 -8.35
CA VAL A 101 -1.68 -17.08 -7.02
C VAL A 101 -1.84 -15.56 -7.05
N ILE A 102 -1.28 -14.89 -8.06
CA ILE A 102 -1.44 -13.43 -8.24
C ILE A 102 -2.92 -13.07 -8.41
N ARG A 103 -3.66 -13.82 -9.24
CA ARG A 103 -5.09 -13.60 -9.48
C ARG A 103 -5.95 -13.83 -8.26
N GLN A 104 -5.64 -14.84 -7.43
CA GLN A 104 -6.30 -15.00 -6.13
C GLN A 104 -6.12 -13.78 -5.23
N LYS A 105 -4.91 -13.22 -5.17
CA LYS A 105 -4.65 -11.99 -4.39
C LYS A 105 -5.38 -10.77 -4.94
N LEU A 106 -5.68 -10.73 -6.24
CA LEU A 106 -6.49 -9.71 -6.88
C LEU A 106 -8.01 -9.97 -6.73
N GLY A 107 -8.43 -11.05 -6.06
CA GLY A 107 -9.85 -11.45 -5.94
C GLY A 107 -10.40 -12.22 -7.15
N LEU A 108 -9.61 -12.35 -8.23
CA LEU A 108 -9.95 -13.03 -9.49
C LEU A 108 -9.89 -14.56 -9.37
N THR A 109 -10.77 -15.10 -8.53
CA THR A 109 -10.71 -16.50 -8.08
C THR A 109 -11.07 -17.49 -9.20
N ALA A 110 -11.96 -17.11 -10.13
CA ALA A 110 -12.35 -17.97 -11.25
C ALA A 110 -11.23 -18.09 -12.28
N GLU A 111 -10.56 -16.98 -12.60
CA GLU A 111 -9.42 -16.91 -13.51
C GLU A 111 -8.21 -17.66 -12.93
N ALA A 112 -8.01 -17.56 -11.61
CA ALA A 112 -6.99 -18.35 -10.94
C ALA A 112 -7.24 -19.86 -11.09
N GLU A 113 -8.48 -20.32 -10.94
CA GLU A 113 -8.83 -21.73 -11.14
C GLU A 113 -8.59 -22.20 -12.58
N GLN A 114 -8.88 -21.35 -13.57
CA GLN A 114 -8.56 -21.65 -14.97
C GLN A 114 -7.06 -21.84 -15.19
N ASP A 115 -6.22 -21.02 -14.57
CA ASP A 115 -4.76 -21.18 -14.64
C ASP A 115 -4.30 -22.50 -14.03
N TYR A 116 -4.81 -22.86 -12.85
CA TYR A 116 -4.44 -24.15 -12.25
C TYR A 116 -4.88 -25.33 -13.09
N ASN A 117 -6.10 -25.31 -13.62
CA ASN A 117 -6.58 -26.32 -14.55
C ASN A 117 -5.65 -26.44 -15.77
N LYS A 118 -5.23 -25.31 -16.33
CA LYS A 118 -4.31 -25.30 -17.49
C LYS A 118 -2.94 -25.87 -17.15
N GLY A 119 -2.39 -25.54 -15.98
CA GLY A 119 -1.15 -26.14 -15.50
C GLY A 119 -1.27 -27.65 -15.28
N LEU A 120 -2.41 -28.11 -14.77
CA LEU A 120 -2.71 -29.53 -14.54
C LEU A 120 -2.91 -30.31 -15.84
N GLU A 121 -3.30 -29.68 -16.95
CA GLU A 121 -3.31 -30.34 -18.27
C GLU A 121 -1.90 -30.82 -18.67
N TYR A 122 -0.86 -30.06 -18.31
CA TYR A 122 0.53 -30.40 -18.63
C TYR A 122 1.20 -31.27 -17.56
N ASN A 123 0.82 -31.10 -16.29
CA ASN A 123 1.31 -31.91 -15.18
C ASN A 123 0.17 -32.28 -14.21
N PRO A 124 -0.58 -33.36 -14.49
CA PRO A 124 -1.79 -33.71 -13.74
C PRO A 124 -1.56 -34.05 -12.26
N GLU A 125 -0.35 -34.50 -11.90
CA GLU A 125 -0.01 -34.91 -10.53
C GLU A 125 0.73 -33.79 -9.75
N ASN A 126 0.74 -32.56 -10.28
CA ASN A 126 1.37 -31.44 -9.59
C ASN A 126 0.59 -31.05 -8.32
N ILE A 127 1.14 -31.45 -7.17
CA ILE A 127 0.54 -31.21 -5.85
C ILE A 127 0.35 -29.71 -5.57
N ASN A 128 1.29 -28.85 -5.96
CA ASN A 128 1.19 -27.40 -5.68
C ASN A 128 0.00 -26.78 -6.41
N LEU A 129 -0.19 -27.14 -7.69
CA LEU A 129 -1.35 -26.70 -8.47
C LEU A 129 -2.67 -27.23 -7.90
N LEU A 130 -2.73 -28.50 -7.49
CA LEU A 130 -3.93 -29.08 -6.88
C LEU A 130 -4.28 -28.43 -5.54
N VAL A 131 -3.28 -28.17 -4.69
CA VAL A 131 -3.49 -27.47 -3.41
C VAL A 131 -3.99 -26.05 -3.68
N ASN A 132 -3.35 -25.29 -4.55
CA ASN A 132 -3.75 -23.91 -4.86
C ASN A 132 -5.11 -23.83 -5.57
N LYS A 133 -5.45 -24.82 -6.40
CA LYS A 133 -6.80 -25.00 -6.94
C LYS A 133 -7.83 -25.21 -5.84
N GLY A 134 -7.56 -26.12 -4.91
CA GLY A 134 -8.44 -26.36 -3.77
C GLY A 134 -8.66 -25.11 -2.92
N ILE A 135 -7.61 -24.30 -2.69
CA ILE A 135 -7.71 -22.99 -2.01
C ILE A 135 -8.59 -22.02 -2.82
N ALA A 136 -8.40 -21.90 -4.12
CA ALA A 136 -9.25 -21.05 -4.97
C ALA A 136 -10.72 -21.48 -4.90
N GLN A 137 -10.99 -22.78 -4.92
CA GLN A 137 -12.36 -23.31 -4.82
C GLN A 137 -13.00 -22.98 -3.47
N ILE A 138 -12.24 -23.07 -2.36
CA ILE A 138 -12.71 -22.64 -1.03
C ILE A 138 -13.02 -21.15 -1.02
N ASN A 139 -12.12 -20.29 -1.51
CA ASN A 139 -12.33 -18.84 -1.57
C ASN A 139 -13.55 -18.48 -2.44
N GLY A 140 -13.76 -19.24 -3.52
CA GLY A 140 -14.93 -19.12 -4.39
C GLY A 140 -16.19 -19.82 -3.87
N LYS A 141 -16.21 -20.27 -2.61
CA LYS A 141 -17.32 -20.98 -1.93
C LYS A 141 -17.78 -22.28 -2.62
N ARG A 142 -16.93 -22.89 -3.46
CA ARG A 142 -17.15 -24.18 -4.15
C ARG A 142 -16.59 -25.34 -3.33
N TYR A 143 -17.18 -25.58 -2.16
CA TYR A 143 -16.62 -26.48 -1.15
C TYR A 143 -16.62 -27.96 -1.57
N GLU A 144 -17.65 -28.45 -2.27
CA GLU A 144 -17.69 -29.84 -2.74
C GLU A 144 -16.58 -30.14 -3.75
N GLU A 145 -16.32 -29.21 -4.67
CA GLU A 145 -15.24 -29.34 -5.66
C GLU A 145 -13.87 -29.30 -4.95
N ALA A 146 -13.71 -28.41 -3.96
CA ALA A 146 -12.50 -28.37 -3.15
C ALA A 146 -12.25 -29.70 -2.42
N ILE A 147 -13.29 -30.31 -1.84
CA ILE A 147 -13.20 -31.61 -1.17
C ILE A 147 -12.73 -32.69 -2.16
N GLN A 148 -13.27 -32.71 -3.38
CA GLN A 148 -12.83 -33.65 -4.43
C GLN A 148 -11.36 -33.42 -4.82
N THR A 149 -10.96 -32.16 -5.02
CA THR A 149 -9.57 -31.79 -5.30
C THR A 149 -8.64 -32.26 -4.18
N TYR A 150 -8.99 -32.06 -2.91
CA TYR A 150 -8.18 -32.52 -1.79
C TYR A 150 -8.19 -34.03 -1.59
N ASN A 151 -9.24 -34.75 -1.98
CA ASN A 151 -9.20 -36.22 -2.04
C ASN A 151 -8.08 -36.69 -2.98
N GLU A 152 -7.92 -36.03 -4.12
CA GLU A 152 -6.85 -36.33 -5.08
C GLU A 152 -5.47 -35.98 -4.51
N VAL A 153 -5.32 -34.81 -3.87
CA VAL A 153 -4.06 -34.44 -3.19
C VAL A 153 -3.68 -35.47 -2.14
N ILE A 154 -4.63 -35.93 -1.32
CA ILE A 154 -4.40 -36.93 -0.28
C ILE A 154 -4.06 -38.29 -0.88
N ARG A 155 -4.64 -38.65 -2.03
CA ARG A 155 -4.28 -39.86 -2.77
C ARG A 155 -2.81 -39.83 -3.22
N LEU A 156 -2.36 -38.69 -3.75
CA LEU A 156 -0.98 -38.50 -4.24
C LEU A 156 0.04 -38.31 -3.11
N SER A 157 -0.34 -37.60 -2.04
CA SER A 157 0.53 -37.30 -0.90
C SER A 157 -0.21 -37.50 0.44
N PRO A 158 -0.33 -38.76 0.91
CA PRO A 158 -1.12 -39.10 2.10
C PRO A 158 -0.60 -38.51 3.42
N LYS A 159 0.63 -37.97 3.44
CA LYS A 159 1.25 -37.34 4.62
C LYS A 159 1.18 -35.81 4.59
N LEU A 160 0.61 -35.21 3.54
CA LEU A 160 0.50 -33.77 3.43
C LEU A 160 -0.58 -33.24 4.36
N VAL A 161 -0.17 -32.70 5.51
CA VAL A 161 -1.06 -32.21 6.57
C VAL A 161 -2.00 -31.13 6.06
N SER A 162 -1.50 -30.16 5.28
CA SER A 162 -2.32 -29.06 4.74
C SER A 162 -3.51 -29.53 3.90
N ALA A 163 -3.40 -30.67 3.24
CA ALA A 163 -4.51 -31.22 2.45
C ALA A 163 -5.67 -31.70 3.35
N TYR A 164 -5.37 -32.36 4.47
CA TYR A 164 -6.39 -32.73 5.45
C TYR A 164 -6.98 -31.50 6.13
N LEU A 165 -6.15 -30.52 6.50
CA LEU A 165 -6.63 -29.27 7.10
C LEU A 165 -7.61 -28.56 6.17
N ASN A 166 -7.21 -28.29 4.92
CA ASN A 166 -8.04 -27.54 3.98
C ASN A 166 -9.32 -28.31 3.60
N ARG A 167 -9.26 -29.65 3.46
CA ARG A 167 -10.46 -30.47 3.27
C ARG A 167 -11.39 -30.43 4.48
N GLY A 168 -10.82 -30.47 5.69
CA GLY A 168 -11.57 -30.35 6.94
C GLY A 168 -12.29 -29.00 7.03
N HIS A 169 -11.59 -27.90 6.74
CA HIS A 169 -12.19 -26.57 6.68
C HIS A 169 -13.31 -26.48 5.63
N ALA A 170 -13.11 -27.00 4.42
CA ALA A 170 -14.15 -27.03 3.40
C ALA A 170 -15.41 -27.82 3.85
N LYS A 171 -15.23 -28.94 4.56
CA LYS A 171 -16.34 -29.70 5.15
C LYS A 171 -17.06 -28.92 6.25
N LEU A 172 -16.34 -28.21 7.11
CA LEU A 172 -16.96 -27.34 8.12
C LEU A 172 -17.82 -26.25 7.47
N SER A 173 -17.35 -25.63 6.39
CA SER A 173 -18.13 -24.64 5.63
C SER A 173 -19.42 -25.22 5.02
N MET A 174 -19.45 -26.55 4.83
CA MET A 174 -20.63 -27.31 4.41
C MET A 174 -21.50 -27.82 5.58
N ASN A 175 -21.21 -27.39 6.81
CA ASN A 175 -21.81 -27.88 8.06
C ASN A 175 -21.56 -29.37 8.34
N ASP A 176 -20.59 -30.01 7.68
CA ASP A 176 -20.13 -31.37 8.01
C ASP A 176 -19.08 -31.31 9.14
N THR A 177 -19.56 -31.03 10.35
CA THR A 177 -18.73 -30.90 11.56
C THR A 177 -17.99 -32.20 11.88
N ILE A 178 -18.63 -33.35 11.69
CA ILE A 178 -18.06 -34.67 12.00
C ILE A 178 -16.92 -34.98 11.01
N GLY A 179 -17.17 -34.82 9.70
CA GLY A 179 -16.16 -35.07 8.68
C GLY A 179 -14.98 -34.12 8.75
N GLY A 180 -15.19 -32.87 9.19
CA GLY A 180 -14.12 -31.92 9.49
C GLY A 180 -13.26 -32.34 10.68
N LEU A 181 -13.89 -32.77 11.78
CA LEU A 181 -13.21 -33.28 12.97
C LEU A 181 -12.35 -34.52 12.67
N ASP A 182 -12.87 -35.43 11.85
CA ASP A 182 -12.14 -36.62 11.39
C ASP A 182 -10.90 -36.22 10.57
N ASP A 183 -11.02 -35.24 9.67
CA ASP A 183 -9.91 -34.75 8.87
C ASP A 183 -8.82 -34.08 9.72
N PHE A 184 -9.17 -33.27 10.72
CA PHE A 184 -8.17 -32.72 11.65
C PHE A 184 -7.50 -33.79 12.51
N THR A 185 -8.24 -34.83 12.88
CA THR A 185 -7.65 -35.99 13.56
C THR A 185 -6.70 -36.77 12.65
N LEU A 186 -7.02 -36.91 11.36
CA LEU A 186 -6.11 -37.46 10.36
C LEU A 186 -4.89 -36.57 10.13
N ALA A 187 -5.04 -35.25 10.14
CA ALA A 187 -3.94 -34.29 10.05
C ALA A 187 -2.93 -34.48 11.18
N ILE A 188 -3.42 -34.59 12.44
CA ILE A 188 -2.59 -34.88 13.62
C ILE A 188 -1.90 -36.25 13.48
N LYS A 189 -2.61 -37.28 13.01
CA LYS A 189 -2.02 -38.61 12.77
C LYS A 189 -0.93 -38.58 11.69
N ALA A 190 -1.11 -37.77 10.65
CA ALA A 190 -0.17 -37.64 9.55
C ALA A 190 1.14 -36.98 10.01
N ASN A 191 1.06 -35.95 10.86
CA ASN A 191 2.23 -35.39 11.55
C ASN A 191 1.86 -34.79 12.93
N PRO A 192 2.18 -35.47 14.04
CA PRO A 192 1.89 -34.97 15.39
C PRO A 192 2.72 -33.75 15.84
N LEU A 193 3.73 -33.34 15.06
CA LEU A 193 4.59 -32.20 15.39
C LEU A 193 4.09 -30.88 14.79
N ILE A 194 3.03 -30.92 13.98
CA ILE A 194 2.42 -29.71 13.39
C ILE A 194 1.26 -29.28 14.28
N PRO A 195 1.33 -28.07 14.91
CA PRO A 195 0.30 -27.61 15.84
C PRO A 195 -1.03 -27.29 15.17
N ASP A 196 -1.02 -26.97 13.87
CA ASP A 196 -2.19 -26.53 13.10
C ASP A 196 -3.35 -27.55 13.14
N GLY A 197 -3.05 -28.86 13.14
CA GLY A 197 -4.06 -29.90 13.31
C GLY A 197 -4.76 -29.89 14.67
N TYR A 198 -4.00 -29.63 15.75
CA TYR A 198 -4.56 -29.49 17.10
C TYR A 198 -5.39 -28.21 17.20
N ALA A 199 -4.86 -27.09 16.69
CA ALA A 199 -5.57 -25.82 16.69
C ALA A 199 -6.89 -25.89 15.93
N SER A 200 -6.90 -26.43 14.70
CA SER A 200 -8.13 -26.57 13.91
C SER A 200 -9.16 -27.48 14.60
N ARG A 201 -8.71 -28.56 15.24
CA ARG A 201 -9.59 -29.46 15.99
C ARG A 201 -10.17 -28.81 17.26
N ALA A 202 -9.37 -28.00 17.96
CA ALA A 202 -9.81 -27.28 19.15
C ALA A 202 -10.99 -26.33 18.85
N ILE A 203 -11.01 -25.70 17.68
CA ILE A 203 -12.11 -24.81 17.26
C ILE A 203 -13.40 -25.60 17.09
N VAL A 204 -13.32 -26.76 16.44
CA VAL A 204 -14.50 -27.62 16.26
C VAL A 204 -15.01 -28.07 17.62
N HIS A 205 -14.11 -28.46 18.52
CA HIS A 205 -14.48 -28.77 19.90
C HIS A 205 -15.12 -27.57 20.61
N TYR A 206 -14.59 -26.36 20.44
CA TYR A 206 -15.19 -25.14 20.97
C TYR A 206 -16.61 -24.88 20.42
N GLN A 207 -16.82 -25.00 19.11
CA GLN A 207 -18.13 -24.85 18.46
C GLN A 207 -19.13 -25.90 18.96
N MET A 208 -18.65 -27.12 19.24
CA MET A 208 -19.43 -28.19 19.85
C MET A 208 -19.65 -28.01 21.37
N ASN A 209 -19.05 -26.98 21.98
CA ASN A 209 -19.00 -26.71 23.42
C ASN A 209 -18.25 -27.77 24.26
N ASN A 210 -17.34 -28.51 23.63
CA ASN A 210 -16.40 -29.44 24.23
C ASN A 210 -15.14 -28.66 24.66
N PHE A 211 -15.28 -27.79 25.66
CA PHE A 211 -14.23 -26.82 26.03
C PHE A 211 -12.97 -27.49 26.61
N ASP A 212 -13.12 -28.61 27.33
CA ASP A 212 -11.97 -29.33 27.91
C ASP A 212 -11.08 -29.95 26.83
N GLU A 213 -11.68 -30.56 25.81
CA GLU A 213 -10.97 -31.07 24.63
C GLU A 213 -10.30 -29.94 23.86
N ALA A 214 -10.99 -28.81 23.67
CA ALA A 214 -10.43 -27.64 23.01
C ALA A 214 -9.22 -27.06 23.77
N LEU A 215 -9.29 -26.97 25.10
CA LEU A 215 -8.17 -26.53 25.94
C LEU A 215 -6.96 -27.46 25.85
N ASN A 216 -7.20 -28.79 25.84
CA ASN A 216 -6.14 -29.78 25.73
C ASN A 216 -5.41 -29.66 24.39
N ASP A 217 -6.17 -29.55 23.29
CA ASP A 217 -5.61 -29.40 21.95
C ASP A 217 -4.80 -28.10 21.80
N LEU A 218 -5.33 -26.96 22.27
CA LEU A 218 -4.57 -25.70 22.22
C LEU A 218 -3.36 -25.69 23.15
N SER A 219 -3.44 -26.33 24.31
CA SER A 219 -2.28 -26.49 25.19
C SER A 219 -1.19 -27.32 24.52
N LYS A 220 -1.58 -28.34 23.72
CA LYS A 220 -0.63 -29.09 22.91
C LYS A 220 -0.05 -28.27 21.76
N ALA A 221 -0.86 -27.46 21.08
CA ALA A 221 -0.41 -26.55 20.05
C ALA A 221 0.64 -25.55 20.58
N ILE A 222 0.40 -24.98 21.76
CA ILE A 222 1.34 -24.08 22.46
C ILE A 222 2.63 -24.80 22.86
N GLU A 223 2.56 -26.05 23.30
CA GLU A 223 3.76 -26.84 23.61
C GLU A 223 4.65 -27.03 22.37
N LEU A 224 4.03 -27.23 21.19
CA LEU A 224 4.73 -27.43 19.93
C LEU A 224 5.30 -26.12 19.34
N ARG A 225 4.59 -25.00 19.50
CA ARG A 225 4.98 -23.67 19.00
C ARG A 225 4.57 -22.58 20.00
N PRO A 226 5.42 -22.27 20.99
CA PRO A 226 5.11 -21.35 22.10
C PRO A 226 5.26 -19.85 21.75
N ASP A 227 5.69 -19.54 20.54
CA ASP A 227 5.86 -18.20 19.98
C ASP A 227 4.70 -17.77 19.08
N ASP A 228 3.71 -18.64 18.83
CA ASP A 228 2.54 -18.34 18.01
C ASP A 228 1.41 -17.76 18.88
N ALA A 229 1.20 -16.45 18.77
CA ALA A 229 0.27 -15.71 19.59
C ALA A 229 -1.19 -16.16 19.41
N ARG A 230 -1.54 -16.69 18.22
CA ARG A 230 -2.91 -17.15 17.88
C ARG A 230 -3.40 -18.23 18.83
N PHE A 231 -2.52 -19.14 19.26
CA PHE A 231 -2.92 -20.21 20.18
C PHE A 231 -3.25 -19.69 21.58
N TYR A 232 -2.53 -18.69 22.06
CA TYR A 232 -2.82 -18.04 23.34
C TYR A 232 -4.14 -17.25 23.26
N MET A 233 -4.37 -16.50 22.18
CA MET A 233 -5.64 -15.79 21.96
C MET A 233 -6.84 -16.74 22.09
N ASN A 234 -6.79 -17.87 21.36
CA ASN A 234 -7.87 -18.87 21.38
C ASN A 234 -8.07 -19.51 22.74
N ARG A 235 -6.96 -19.89 23.39
CA ARG A 235 -7.04 -20.54 24.70
C ARG A 235 -7.59 -19.57 25.74
N GLY A 236 -7.24 -18.28 25.65
CA GLY A 236 -7.83 -17.21 26.44
C GLY A 236 -9.34 -17.13 26.26
N VAL A 237 -9.84 -17.12 25.02
CA VAL A 237 -11.30 -17.13 24.74
C VAL A 237 -12.00 -18.36 25.35
N ILE A 238 -11.40 -19.55 25.25
CA ILE A 238 -12.00 -20.76 25.82
C ILE A 238 -11.97 -20.72 27.36
N ARG A 239 -10.86 -20.27 27.96
CA ARG A 239 -10.76 -20.05 29.42
C ARG A 239 -11.78 -19.03 29.90
N TYR A 240 -12.06 -18.00 29.12
CA TYR A 240 -13.08 -17.01 29.43
C TYR A 240 -14.47 -17.64 29.53
N GLN A 241 -14.80 -18.56 28.60
CA GLN A 241 -16.06 -19.33 28.64
C GLN A 241 -16.17 -20.22 29.87
N LEU A 242 -15.04 -20.74 30.35
CA LEU A 242 -14.95 -21.56 31.56
C LEU A 242 -14.84 -20.74 32.85
N ASP A 243 -14.96 -19.42 32.76
CA ASP A 243 -14.84 -18.47 33.88
C ASP A 243 -13.46 -18.42 34.54
N ASP A 244 -12.43 -18.93 33.87
CA ASP A 244 -11.03 -18.77 34.26
C ASP A 244 -10.50 -17.39 33.83
N LEU A 245 -10.97 -16.35 34.52
CA LEU A 245 -10.61 -14.96 34.22
C LEU A 245 -9.10 -14.72 34.35
N ARG A 246 -8.45 -15.40 35.32
CA ARG A 246 -7.01 -15.24 35.56
C ARG A 246 -6.20 -15.85 34.41
N GLY A 247 -6.48 -17.10 34.04
CA GLY A 247 -5.81 -17.74 32.91
C GLY A 247 -6.09 -17.04 31.58
N THR A 248 -7.26 -16.40 31.45
CA THR A 248 -7.59 -15.55 30.29
C THR A 248 -6.69 -14.31 30.21
N VAL A 249 -6.49 -13.58 31.32
CA VAL A 249 -5.58 -12.42 31.35
C VAL A 249 -4.16 -12.86 31.03
N GLU A 250 -3.68 -13.95 31.63
CA GLU A 250 -2.32 -14.48 31.40
C GLU A 250 -2.09 -14.81 29.91
N ASP A 251 -3.08 -15.41 29.24
CA ASP A 251 -3.00 -15.71 27.81
C ASP A 251 -3.01 -14.44 26.94
N PHE A 252 -3.87 -13.45 27.22
CA PHE A 252 -3.88 -12.19 26.45
C PHE A 252 -2.64 -11.32 26.70
N ASP A 253 -2.10 -11.32 27.92
CA ASP A 253 -0.81 -10.69 28.21
C ASP A 253 0.28 -11.32 27.33
N ARG A 254 0.28 -12.65 27.18
CA ARG A 254 1.24 -13.36 26.33
C ARG A 254 1.08 -13.01 24.85
N VAL A 255 -0.14 -12.85 24.35
CA VAL A 255 -0.37 -12.36 22.97
C VAL A 255 0.28 -11.01 22.76
N ILE A 256 0.09 -10.07 23.69
CA ILE A 256 0.61 -8.70 23.60
C ILE A 256 2.14 -8.65 23.69
N GLU A 257 2.74 -9.57 24.46
CA GLU A 257 4.20 -9.75 24.49
C GLU A 257 4.77 -10.20 23.15
N LEU A 258 4.09 -11.15 22.48
CA LEU A 258 4.51 -11.69 21.19
C LEU A 258 4.21 -10.70 20.04
N GLU A 259 3.06 -10.04 20.08
CA GLU A 259 2.57 -9.13 19.05
C GLU A 259 2.15 -7.76 19.64
N PRO A 260 3.10 -6.84 19.90
CA PRO A 260 2.81 -5.54 20.55
C PRO A 260 1.92 -4.57 19.76
N ARG A 261 1.51 -4.95 18.55
CA ARG A 261 0.62 -4.20 17.65
C ARG A 261 -0.72 -4.92 17.40
N ASN A 262 -0.99 -6.03 18.09
CA ASN A 262 -2.24 -6.75 17.96
C ASN A 262 -3.38 -5.99 18.69
N ALA A 263 -4.16 -5.22 17.92
CA ALA A 263 -5.25 -4.41 18.44
C ALA A 263 -6.36 -5.26 19.10
N LEU A 264 -6.67 -6.43 18.53
CA LEU A 264 -7.68 -7.35 19.06
C LEU A 264 -7.32 -7.81 20.48
N ALA A 265 -6.04 -8.12 20.73
CA ALA A 265 -5.57 -8.56 22.04
C ALA A 265 -5.74 -7.48 23.11
N TYR A 266 -5.40 -6.23 22.78
CA TYR A 266 -5.66 -5.09 23.67
C TYR A 266 -7.16 -4.89 23.92
N SER A 267 -8.00 -5.00 22.89
CA SER A 267 -9.45 -4.86 23.03
C SER A 267 -10.05 -5.93 23.95
N ASN A 268 -9.73 -7.20 23.70
CA ASN A 268 -10.18 -8.34 24.50
C ASN A 268 -9.71 -8.26 25.96
N ARG A 269 -8.45 -7.87 26.19
CA ARG A 269 -7.92 -7.66 27.55
C ARG A 269 -8.57 -6.45 28.24
N GLY A 270 -8.85 -5.37 27.49
CA GLY A 270 -9.54 -4.18 27.99
C GLY A 270 -10.95 -4.49 28.49
N ILE A 271 -11.73 -5.25 27.70
CA ILE A 271 -13.06 -5.74 28.10
C ILE A 271 -12.96 -6.56 29.39
N LEU A 272 -12.02 -7.50 29.45
CA LEU A 272 -11.83 -8.36 30.60
C LEU A 272 -11.41 -7.58 31.86
N ARG A 273 -10.48 -6.62 31.72
CA ARG A 273 -10.04 -5.73 32.80
C ARG A 273 -11.19 -4.87 33.32
N ALA A 274 -12.04 -4.36 32.44
CA ALA A 274 -13.24 -3.64 32.82
C ALA A 274 -14.19 -4.52 33.66
N GLN A 275 -14.39 -5.78 33.26
CA GLN A 275 -15.24 -6.73 33.99
C GLN A 275 -14.72 -7.07 35.39
N ILE A 276 -13.41 -7.18 35.57
CA ILE A 276 -12.78 -7.43 36.89
C ILE A 276 -12.55 -6.15 37.71
N GLY A 277 -12.90 -4.97 37.17
CA GLY A 277 -12.80 -3.68 37.86
C GLY A 277 -11.44 -2.97 37.77
N ASP A 278 -10.51 -3.44 36.92
CA ASP A 278 -9.24 -2.74 36.63
C ASP A 278 -9.44 -1.64 35.57
N ILE A 279 -10.24 -0.64 35.92
CA ILE A 279 -10.78 0.35 34.97
C ILE A 279 -9.70 1.21 34.32
N ASN A 280 -8.69 1.65 35.07
CA ASN A 280 -7.63 2.51 34.53
C ASN A 280 -6.79 1.78 33.47
N ARG A 281 -6.43 0.51 33.71
CA ARG A 281 -5.69 -0.28 32.73
C ARG A 281 -6.54 -0.68 31.54
N ALA A 282 -7.85 -0.86 31.72
CA ALA A 282 -8.77 -1.05 30.60
C ALA A 282 -8.82 0.20 29.69
N ILE A 283 -8.84 1.41 30.25
CA ILE A 283 -8.76 2.66 29.49
C ILE A 283 -7.44 2.76 28.70
N GLU A 284 -6.32 2.36 29.31
CA GLU A 284 -5.02 2.30 28.63
C GLU A 284 -5.04 1.34 27.44
N ASP A 285 -5.62 0.14 27.61
CA ASP A 285 -5.75 -0.86 26.56
C ASP A 285 -6.60 -0.34 25.38
N PHE A 286 -7.80 0.21 25.63
CA PHE A 286 -8.62 0.80 24.55
C PHE A 286 -7.94 2.00 23.89
N THR A 287 -7.19 2.81 24.65
CA THR A 287 -6.41 3.90 24.07
C THR A 287 -5.33 3.38 23.13
N ARG A 288 -4.71 2.24 23.47
CA ARG A 288 -3.74 1.58 22.60
C ARG A 288 -4.40 1.04 21.33
N VAL A 289 -5.60 0.46 21.43
CA VAL A 289 -6.37 0.02 20.26
C VAL A 289 -6.62 1.18 19.30
N ILE A 290 -7.14 2.31 19.79
CA ILE A 290 -7.46 3.49 18.98
C ILE A 290 -6.19 4.10 18.34
N ALA A 291 -5.03 3.97 18.99
CA ALA A 291 -3.75 4.40 18.42
C ALA A 291 -3.25 3.48 17.30
N LEU A 292 -3.60 2.18 17.34
CA LEU A 292 -3.23 1.18 16.33
C LEU A 292 -4.22 1.17 15.16
N ASN A 293 -5.51 1.27 15.45
CA ASN A 293 -6.60 1.34 14.49
C ASN A 293 -7.51 2.53 14.85
N ARG A 294 -7.43 3.61 14.07
CA ARG A 294 -8.18 4.83 14.34
C ARG A 294 -9.68 4.69 14.08
N ASP A 295 -10.07 3.71 13.29
CA ASP A 295 -11.46 3.51 12.86
C ASP A 295 -12.19 2.45 13.72
N ASP A 296 -11.56 1.94 14.78
CA ASP A 296 -12.22 1.06 15.77
C ASP A 296 -13.11 1.87 16.72
N ILE A 297 -14.30 2.21 16.23
CA ILE A 297 -15.30 2.99 16.97
C ILE A 297 -15.87 2.21 18.16
N LEU A 298 -15.83 0.87 18.12
CA LEU A 298 -16.26 0.03 19.23
C LEU A 298 -15.36 0.25 20.45
N SER A 299 -14.05 0.28 20.23
CA SER A 299 -13.07 0.59 21.28
C SER A 299 -13.21 2.03 21.80
N VAL A 300 -13.57 3.00 20.94
CA VAL A 300 -13.91 4.37 21.36
C VAL A 300 -15.11 4.38 22.29
N TYR A 301 -16.16 3.64 21.94
CA TYR A 301 -17.37 3.52 22.77
C TYR A 301 -17.07 2.88 24.12
N HIS A 302 -16.30 1.78 24.15
CA HIS A 302 -15.85 1.16 25.40
C HIS A 302 -15.11 2.12 26.30
N ARG A 303 -14.15 2.87 25.76
CA ARG A 303 -13.39 3.85 26.54
C ARG A 303 -14.29 4.96 27.07
N ALA A 304 -15.29 5.40 26.30
CA ALA A 304 -16.28 6.36 26.76
C ALA A 304 -17.06 5.85 27.98
N LEU A 305 -17.54 4.60 27.96
CA LEU A 305 -18.24 3.99 29.09
C LEU A 305 -17.35 3.91 30.35
N LEU A 306 -16.06 3.61 30.19
CA LEU A 306 -15.13 3.60 31.30
C LEU A 306 -14.87 5.02 31.84
N TYR A 307 -14.77 6.03 30.97
CA TYR A 307 -14.69 7.44 31.40
C TYR A 307 -15.92 7.89 32.18
N ILE A 308 -17.12 7.44 31.79
CA ILE A 308 -18.36 7.67 32.57
C ILE A 308 -18.21 7.07 33.97
N GLN A 309 -17.72 5.83 34.07
CA GLN A 309 -17.55 5.12 35.34
C GLN A 309 -16.58 5.84 36.29
N ILE A 310 -15.47 6.38 35.78
CA ILE A 310 -14.51 7.16 36.58
C ILE A 310 -14.86 8.64 36.69
N LYS A 311 -16.01 9.07 36.14
CA LYS A 311 -16.54 10.45 36.18
C LYS A 311 -15.70 11.47 35.42
N GLU A 312 -14.96 11.04 34.41
CA GLU A 312 -14.22 11.89 33.49
C GLU A 312 -15.14 12.37 32.35
N TRP A 313 -16.12 13.20 32.72
CA TRP A 313 -17.24 13.58 31.86
C TRP A 313 -16.81 14.23 30.54
N GLY A 314 -15.78 15.08 30.58
CA GLY A 314 -15.29 15.77 29.38
C GLY A 314 -14.64 14.81 28.37
N ALA A 315 -13.95 13.77 28.85
CA ALA A 315 -13.36 12.74 27.99
C ALA A 315 -14.45 11.82 27.42
N ALA A 316 -15.38 11.38 28.27
CA ALA A 316 -16.54 10.60 27.84
C ALA A 316 -17.34 11.31 26.73
N LEU A 317 -17.62 12.62 26.88
CA LEU A 317 -18.37 13.38 25.89
C LEU A 317 -17.66 13.43 24.52
N ARG A 318 -16.32 13.58 24.50
CA ARG A 318 -15.55 13.59 23.25
C ARG A 318 -15.66 12.26 22.51
N ASP A 319 -15.44 11.15 23.21
CA ASP A 319 -15.53 9.81 22.62
C ASP A 319 -16.97 9.49 22.16
N LEU A 320 -17.99 9.87 22.94
CA LEU A 320 -19.40 9.69 22.55
C LEU A 320 -19.80 10.50 21.32
N ASN A 321 -19.21 11.68 21.10
CA ASN A 321 -19.46 12.44 19.87
C ASN A 321 -18.95 11.70 18.64
N VAL A 322 -17.72 11.18 18.70
CA VAL A 322 -17.16 10.35 17.61
C VAL A 322 -18.09 9.16 17.32
N VAL A 323 -18.53 8.44 18.35
CA VAL A 323 -19.44 7.30 18.17
C VAL A 323 -20.78 7.71 17.54
N ALA A 324 -21.36 8.83 17.96
CA ALA A 324 -22.63 9.32 17.42
C ALA A 324 -22.53 9.81 15.97
N ASP A 325 -21.37 10.36 15.58
CA ASP A 325 -21.11 10.81 14.21
C ASP A 325 -20.97 9.62 13.25
N HIS A 326 -20.34 8.53 13.70
CA HIS A 326 -20.19 7.29 12.91
C HIS A 326 -21.43 6.39 12.93
N TYR A 327 -22.15 6.31 14.06
CA TYR A 327 -23.32 5.46 14.24
C TYR A 327 -24.53 6.26 14.75
N PRO A 328 -25.15 7.08 13.89
CA PRO A 328 -26.27 7.95 14.28
C PRO A 328 -27.54 7.19 14.68
N ASP A 329 -27.66 5.91 14.32
CA ASP A 329 -28.80 5.06 14.69
C ASP A 329 -28.54 4.22 15.96
N PHE A 330 -27.38 4.38 16.60
CA PHE A 330 -27.02 3.63 17.80
C PHE A 330 -27.55 4.32 19.07
N GLY A 331 -28.83 4.07 19.40
CA GLY A 331 -29.51 4.66 20.57
C GLY A 331 -28.69 4.76 21.88
N PRO A 332 -27.99 3.69 22.32
CA PRO A 332 -27.18 3.73 23.54
C PRO A 332 -26.10 4.82 23.58
N VAL A 333 -25.64 5.36 22.45
CA VAL A 333 -24.71 6.50 22.46
C VAL A 333 -25.40 7.77 22.96
N TYR A 334 -26.63 8.03 22.52
CA TYR A 334 -27.40 9.21 22.89
C TYR A 334 -27.88 9.15 24.34
N GLU A 335 -28.22 7.96 24.84
CA GLU A 335 -28.54 7.76 26.27
C GLU A 335 -27.34 8.14 27.15
N ASN A 336 -26.17 7.55 26.87
CA ASN A 336 -24.95 7.85 27.61
C ASN A 336 -24.51 9.30 27.45
N ARG A 337 -24.65 9.88 26.26
CA ARG A 337 -24.29 11.29 26.00
C ARG A 337 -25.23 12.26 26.70
N SER A 338 -26.52 11.94 26.76
CA SER A 338 -27.51 12.69 27.55
C SER A 338 -27.12 12.72 29.02
N TYR A 339 -26.82 11.54 29.59
CA TYR A 339 -26.36 11.43 30.97
C TYR A 339 -25.09 12.26 31.24
N VAL A 340 -24.08 12.15 30.38
CA VAL A 340 -22.83 12.90 30.50
C VAL A 340 -23.06 14.41 30.40
N LYS A 341 -23.90 14.87 29.46
CA LYS A 341 -24.26 16.30 29.31
C LYS A 341 -24.99 16.84 30.54
N GLN A 342 -25.89 16.04 31.13
CA GLN A 342 -26.54 16.39 32.38
C GLN A 342 -25.50 16.57 33.52
N MET A 343 -24.52 15.67 33.62
CA MET A 343 -23.44 15.78 34.61
C MET A 343 -22.52 16.98 34.38
N LEU A 344 -22.40 17.46 33.13
CA LEU A 344 -21.67 18.68 32.76
C LEU A 344 -22.52 19.96 32.88
N GLY A 345 -23.81 19.86 33.19
CA GLY A 345 -24.73 20.99 33.31
C GLY A 345 -25.38 21.47 32.01
N ASP A 346 -25.18 20.77 30.90
CA ASP A 346 -25.85 21.02 29.62
C ASP A 346 -27.22 20.31 29.57
N ASN A 347 -28.18 20.87 30.30
CA ASN A 347 -29.52 20.30 30.40
C ASN A 347 -30.29 20.33 29.06
N TYR A 348 -30.02 21.33 28.21
CA TYR A 348 -30.69 21.46 26.92
C TYR A 348 -30.18 20.41 25.93
N GLY A 349 -28.86 20.25 25.81
CA GLY A 349 -28.26 19.20 24.99
C GLY A 349 -28.59 17.79 25.50
N ALA A 350 -28.72 17.61 26.82
CA ALA A 350 -29.13 16.34 27.41
C ALA A 350 -30.56 15.95 27.01
N GLU A 351 -31.52 16.88 27.06
CA GLU A 351 -32.92 16.63 26.67
C GLU A 351 -33.04 16.27 25.17
N LEU A 352 -32.27 16.96 24.32
CA LEU A 352 -32.24 16.67 22.87
C LEU A 352 -31.71 15.25 22.59
N ASP A 353 -30.62 14.85 23.24
CA ASP A 353 -30.07 13.51 23.09
C ASP A 353 -31.03 12.45 23.65
N TYR A 354 -31.68 12.72 24.78
CA TYR A 354 -32.67 11.82 25.36
C TYR A 354 -33.89 11.63 24.43
N GLY A 355 -34.41 12.71 23.85
CA GLY A 355 -35.48 12.64 22.85
C GLY A 355 -35.07 11.84 21.61
N THR A 356 -33.82 11.97 21.18
CA THR A 356 -33.25 11.19 20.07
C THR A 356 -33.15 9.70 20.41
N PHE A 357 -32.66 9.36 21.60
CA PHE A 357 -32.64 7.98 22.11
C PHE A 357 -34.03 7.34 22.12
N VAL A 358 -35.03 8.03 22.69
CA VAL A 358 -36.42 7.52 22.75
C VAL A 358 -36.98 7.28 21.36
N LYS A 359 -36.73 8.19 20.41
CA LYS A 359 -37.15 8.05 19.02
C LYS A 359 -36.54 6.81 18.36
N LEU A 360 -35.22 6.61 18.50
CA LEU A 360 -34.51 5.47 17.93
C LEU A 360 -34.98 4.14 18.55
N GLU A 361 -35.20 4.09 19.86
CA GLU A 361 -35.68 2.89 20.54
C GLU A 361 -37.11 2.52 20.15
N LEU A 362 -37.99 3.51 19.94
CA LEU A 362 -39.34 3.28 19.40
C LEU A 362 -39.31 2.74 17.97
N GLN A 363 -38.43 3.27 17.12
CA GLN A 363 -38.22 2.78 15.75
C GLN A 363 -37.72 1.34 15.76
N ARG A 364 -36.68 1.03 16.56
CA ARG A 364 -36.15 -0.33 16.72
C ARG A 364 -37.22 -1.34 17.17
N ARG A 365 -38.10 -0.96 18.10
CA ARG A 365 -39.22 -1.80 18.55
C ARG A 365 -40.27 -2.02 17.45
N ALA A 366 -40.57 -0.98 16.68
CA ALA A 366 -41.48 -1.10 15.54
C ALA A 366 -40.90 -2.00 14.44
N ASP A 367 -39.59 -1.95 14.20
CA ASP A 367 -38.94 -2.74 13.15
C ASP A 367 -38.71 -4.20 13.57
N SER A 368 -38.39 -4.46 14.85
CA SER A 368 -38.36 -5.82 15.40
C SER A 368 -39.73 -6.50 15.39
N GLY A 369 -40.81 -5.77 15.70
CA GLY A 369 -42.18 -6.29 15.55
C GLY A 369 -42.54 -6.67 14.10
N LYS A 370 -42.10 -5.86 13.12
CA LYS A 370 -42.29 -6.19 11.69
C LYS A 370 -41.43 -7.37 11.23
N ALA A 371 -40.22 -7.54 11.77
CA ALA A 371 -39.36 -8.67 11.46
C ALA A 371 -39.92 -9.99 12.01
N GLU A 372 -40.49 -9.97 13.22
CA GLU A 372 -41.22 -11.12 13.79
C GLU A 372 -42.48 -11.47 12.97
N ASP A 373 -43.23 -10.47 12.50
CA ASP A 373 -44.39 -10.67 11.60
C ASP A 373 -43.98 -11.18 10.19
N ALA A 374 -42.81 -10.76 9.68
CA ALA A 374 -42.25 -11.23 8.42
C ALA A 374 -41.69 -12.68 8.52
N LEU A 375 -41.04 -13.03 9.63
CA LEU A 375 -40.60 -14.40 9.93
C LEU A 375 -41.80 -15.34 10.14
N ALA A 376 -42.86 -14.87 10.81
CA ALA A 376 -44.11 -15.60 11.00
C ALA A 376 -44.90 -15.81 9.69
N SER A 377 -44.74 -14.94 8.69
CA SER A 377 -45.35 -15.09 7.37
C SER A 377 -44.51 -15.90 6.37
N SER A 378 -43.19 -16.05 6.60
CA SER A 378 -42.31 -16.92 5.80
C SER A 378 -42.32 -18.40 6.22
N GLY A 379 -42.78 -18.71 7.43
CA GLY A 379 -42.78 -20.07 8.00
C GLY A 379 -43.90 -21.02 7.53
N ASN A 380 -44.63 -20.70 6.45
CA ASN A 380 -45.77 -21.52 6.01
C ASN A 380 -45.60 -22.06 4.58
N ALA A 381 -44.65 -22.99 4.41
CA ALA A 381 -44.63 -23.93 3.30
C ALA A 381 -43.98 -25.26 3.76
N SER A 382 -44.71 -26.37 3.57
CA SER A 382 -44.37 -27.79 3.87
C SER A 382 -44.13 -28.15 5.36
N ASN A 383 -44.86 -29.05 6.03
CA ASN A 383 -45.42 -30.35 5.66
C ASN A 383 -46.49 -30.78 6.71
N PRO A 384 -47.49 -31.64 6.42
CA PRO A 384 -48.56 -31.98 7.34
C PRO A 384 -48.21 -33.18 8.23
N GLY A 385 -48.55 -33.11 9.52
CA GLY A 385 -48.65 -34.31 10.36
C GLY A 385 -48.20 -34.15 11.81
N SER A 386 -49.13 -33.78 12.70
CA SER A 386 -49.46 -34.57 13.91
C SER A 386 -50.31 -33.74 14.87
N THR A 387 -51.35 -34.39 15.35
CA THR A 387 -52.40 -33.94 16.27
C THR A 387 -51.96 -33.99 17.73
N ALA A 388 -52.23 -32.93 18.50
CA ALA A 388 -52.85 -32.92 19.85
C ALA A 388 -52.67 -31.53 20.51
N GLN A 389 -53.76 -30.76 20.71
CA GLN A 389 -54.36 -30.43 22.03
C GLN A 389 -53.36 -29.78 23.02
N GLY A 390 -53.46 -28.53 23.47
CA GLY A 390 -54.55 -27.56 23.58
C GLY A 390 -54.36 -26.85 24.92
N GLY A 391 -54.29 -25.51 24.96
CA GLY A 391 -54.20 -24.78 26.23
C GLY A 391 -53.73 -23.34 26.07
N ARG A 392 -54.69 -22.41 26.12
CA ARG A 392 -54.55 -20.96 25.91
C ARG A 392 -54.28 -20.22 27.23
N THR A 393 -53.61 -19.08 27.08
CA THR A 393 -53.73 -17.81 27.86
C THR A 393 -53.04 -17.66 29.23
N GLY A 394 -52.31 -16.55 29.37
CA GLY A 394 -51.84 -16.04 30.66
C GLY A 394 -50.83 -14.89 30.53
N ARG A 395 -51.32 -13.67 30.24
CA ARG A 395 -50.60 -12.39 30.20
C ARG A 395 -50.59 -11.76 31.60
N SER A 396 -49.45 -11.32 32.13
CA SER A 396 -49.33 -10.10 32.96
C SER A 396 -47.91 -9.83 33.46
N ASP A 397 -47.46 -8.61 33.22
CA ASP A 397 -46.31 -7.94 33.84
C ASP A 397 -46.49 -7.63 35.35
N LYS A 398 -45.35 -7.30 35.98
CA LYS A 398 -45.08 -6.43 37.16
C LYS A 398 -44.85 -7.05 38.56
N SER A 399 -43.57 -7.08 38.92
CA SER A 399 -42.89 -6.50 40.11
C SER A 399 -43.53 -6.55 41.52
N SER A 400 -42.81 -7.15 42.47
CA SER A 400 -42.45 -6.54 43.77
C SER A 400 -41.48 -7.42 44.59
N ASP A 401 -40.50 -6.79 45.26
CA ASP A 401 -39.51 -7.35 46.19
C ASP A 401 -40.08 -8.13 47.39
N LYS A 402 -39.39 -9.23 47.80
CA LYS A 402 -38.69 -9.36 49.11
C LYS A 402 -38.14 -10.78 49.36
N ASP A 403 -36.87 -10.78 49.78
CA ASP A 403 -36.15 -11.62 50.75
C ASP A 403 -36.12 -13.17 50.64
N SER A 404 -34.89 -13.64 50.45
CA SER A 404 -34.19 -14.81 51.02
C SER A 404 -34.88 -16.17 51.08
N ASP A 405 -34.36 -17.13 50.31
CA ASP A 405 -33.54 -18.20 50.91
C ASP A 405 -32.71 -18.93 49.86
N ASN A 406 -31.44 -19.15 50.23
CA ASN A 406 -30.43 -19.81 49.41
C ASN A 406 -30.43 -21.32 49.73
N LYS A 407 -30.54 -22.17 48.70
CA LYS A 407 -29.86 -23.48 48.66
C LYS A 407 -29.78 -24.02 47.23
N ASP A 408 -28.62 -23.71 46.67
CA ASP A 408 -27.82 -24.40 45.66
C ASP A 408 -28.16 -25.89 45.42
N GLN A 409 -28.38 -26.26 44.16
CA GLN A 409 -27.63 -27.31 43.45
C GLN A 409 -28.08 -27.38 41.97
N GLY A 410 -27.12 -27.14 41.06
CA GLY A 410 -27.29 -27.35 39.62
C GLY A 410 -27.02 -26.12 38.75
N LYS A 411 -25.92 -25.39 38.99
CA LYS A 411 -25.48 -24.31 38.09
C LYS A 411 -24.99 -24.91 36.76
N SER A 412 -25.87 -25.00 35.77
CA SER A 412 -25.46 -24.74 34.40
C SER A 412 -25.02 -23.26 34.37
N ALA A 413 -23.73 -22.99 34.50
CA ALA A 413 -23.19 -21.66 34.30
C ALA A 413 -23.65 -21.17 32.94
N LYS A 414 -24.42 -20.09 32.92
CA LYS A 414 -24.89 -19.47 31.69
C LYS A 414 -23.64 -19.00 30.95
N ARG A 415 -23.32 -19.63 29.81
CA ARG A 415 -22.10 -19.40 29.03
C ARG A 415 -22.00 -17.94 28.59
N LYS A 416 -20.78 -17.41 28.47
CA LYS A 416 -20.55 -16.00 28.17
C LYS A 416 -20.70 -15.76 26.66
N ALA A 417 -21.26 -14.63 26.27
CA ALA A 417 -21.41 -14.30 24.86
C ALA A 417 -20.07 -13.90 24.23
N THR A 418 -19.82 -14.36 23.01
CA THR A 418 -18.67 -14.02 22.15
C THR A 418 -19.16 -13.49 20.81
N ARG A 419 -18.33 -12.69 20.14
CA ARG A 419 -18.52 -12.25 18.75
C ARG A 419 -17.29 -12.58 17.91
N ASN A 420 -17.46 -12.52 16.60
CA ASN A 420 -16.40 -12.70 15.62
C ASN A 420 -15.53 -11.44 15.48
N GLU A 421 -14.30 -11.57 14.98
CA GLU A 421 -13.39 -10.43 14.80
C GLU A 421 -13.92 -9.46 13.74
N SER A 422 -14.39 -10.00 12.61
CA SER A 422 -15.00 -9.25 11.51
C SER A 422 -16.35 -8.64 11.84
N ASP A 423 -16.96 -9.02 12.98
CA ASP A 423 -18.24 -8.45 13.41
C ASP A 423 -18.03 -7.00 13.88
N LYS A 424 -18.40 -6.07 12.99
CA LYS A 424 -18.32 -4.62 13.20
C LYS A 424 -19.60 -4.02 13.82
N ASP A 425 -20.60 -4.84 14.20
CA ASP A 425 -21.82 -4.28 14.81
C ASP A 425 -21.51 -3.70 16.19
N ILE A 426 -21.61 -2.38 16.30
CA ILE A 426 -21.39 -1.65 17.55
C ILE A 426 -22.32 -2.11 18.68
N ARG A 427 -23.45 -2.77 18.36
CA ARG A 427 -24.37 -3.34 19.34
C ARG A 427 -23.82 -4.55 20.07
N ASN A 428 -22.74 -5.17 19.59
CA ASN A 428 -22.06 -6.30 20.23
C ASN A 428 -20.93 -5.86 21.16
N TYR A 429 -20.94 -4.60 21.62
CA TYR A 429 -19.91 -4.04 22.50
C TYR A 429 -19.70 -4.83 23.79
N ASP A 430 -20.72 -5.48 24.36
CA ASP A 430 -20.54 -6.24 25.60
C ASP A 430 -19.84 -7.61 25.43
N LYS A 431 -19.50 -8.01 24.20
CA LYS A 431 -18.96 -9.33 23.86
C LYS A 431 -17.46 -9.29 23.58
N ILE A 432 -16.76 -10.32 24.05
CA ILE A 432 -15.35 -10.54 23.68
C ILE A 432 -15.26 -11.07 22.25
N ALA A 433 -14.25 -10.64 21.51
CA ALA A 433 -14.04 -11.04 20.12
C ALA A 433 -13.21 -12.33 20.02
N VAL A 434 -13.51 -13.15 19.02
CA VAL A 434 -12.83 -14.42 18.69
C VAL A 434 -12.28 -14.31 17.28
N LEU A 435 -11.13 -14.93 17.03
CA LEU A 435 -10.52 -14.99 15.70
C LEU A 435 -11.40 -15.81 14.74
N ASP A 436 -11.65 -15.26 13.55
CA ASP A 436 -12.56 -15.84 12.55
C ASP A 436 -11.94 -16.99 11.75
N ASP A 437 -10.61 -16.96 11.55
CA ASP A 437 -9.83 -17.98 10.87
C ASP A 437 -8.38 -18.01 11.39
N PHE A 438 -7.73 -19.17 11.32
CA PHE A 438 -6.35 -19.43 11.77
C PHE A 438 -5.34 -19.46 10.62
N GLY A 439 -5.69 -18.86 9.48
CA GLY A 439 -4.83 -18.75 8.31
C GLY A 439 -3.42 -18.26 8.64
N ASN A 440 -2.44 -18.85 7.96
CA ASN A 440 -1.02 -18.52 8.09
C ASN A 440 -0.74 -17.11 7.55
N GLU A 441 -0.74 -16.12 8.44
CA GLU A 441 0.03 -14.91 8.16
C GLU A 441 1.52 -15.21 8.42
N PRO A 442 2.41 -15.08 7.41
CA PRO A 442 3.83 -15.24 7.64
C PRO A 442 4.41 -14.05 8.43
N ASP A 443 5.26 -14.41 9.38
CA ASP A 443 6.07 -13.54 10.24
C ASP A 443 6.80 -12.43 9.45
N ASN A 444 6.50 -11.17 9.74
CA ASN A 444 7.21 -10.01 9.19
C ASN A 444 8.49 -9.75 9.98
N THR A 445 9.59 -10.45 9.66
CA THR A 445 10.92 -10.12 10.20
C THR A 445 11.60 -9.01 9.38
N ILE A 446 12.13 -7.99 10.07
CA ILE A 446 12.66 -6.75 9.50
C ILE A 446 14.11 -6.95 9.00
N ALA A 447 14.36 -6.72 7.70
CA ALA A 447 15.70 -6.75 7.10
C ALA A 447 16.48 -5.43 7.30
N THR A 448 17.80 -5.54 7.52
CA THR A 448 18.74 -4.47 7.93
C THR A 448 19.32 -3.62 6.80
N ASN A 449 18.81 -3.70 5.56
CA ASN A 449 19.34 -2.96 4.39
C ASN A 449 18.25 -2.04 3.75
N PRO A 450 18.56 -0.76 3.46
CA PRO A 450 17.62 0.20 2.87
C PRO A 450 17.09 -0.14 1.47
N LEU A 451 17.50 -1.21 0.79
CA LEU A 451 16.87 -1.64 -0.48
C LEU A 451 16.40 -3.09 -0.47
N ARG A 452 16.58 -3.80 0.65
CA ARG A 452 16.29 -5.23 0.78
C ARG A 452 14.98 -5.47 1.51
N GLY A 453 14.29 -6.53 1.12
CA GLY A 453 13.03 -6.96 1.71
C GLY A 453 11.85 -6.10 1.28
N ARG A 454 10.87 -5.96 2.17
CA ARG A 454 9.59 -5.30 1.90
C ARG A 454 9.70 -3.77 1.93
N ILE A 455 10.36 -3.20 0.92
CA ILE A 455 10.56 -1.75 0.79
C ILE A 455 9.25 -0.95 0.69
N GLN A 456 8.15 -1.61 0.33
CA GLN A 456 6.80 -1.04 0.23
C GLN A 456 6.14 -0.78 1.59
N ASP A 457 6.68 -1.35 2.67
CA ASP A 457 6.15 -1.19 4.03
C ASP A 457 6.69 0.07 4.72
N ARG A 458 7.46 0.89 4.01
CA ARG A 458 8.18 2.03 4.58
C ARG A 458 7.31 3.28 4.57
N ASN A 459 7.47 4.09 5.60
CA ASN A 459 6.81 5.38 5.63
C ASN A 459 7.70 6.41 4.91
N ILE A 460 7.34 6.75 3.67
CA ILE A 460 8.01 7.75 2.85
C ILE A 460 7.05 8.89 2.50
N ILE A 461 7.60 10.08 2.23
CA ILE A 461 6.86 11.20 1.65
C ILE A 461 6.68 10.90 0.15
N ILE A 462 5.44 10.99 -0.32
CA ILE A 462 5.09 10.73 -1.73
C ILE A 462 4.97 12.09 -2.43
N ASP A 463 6.04 12.48 -3.11
CA ASP A 463 6.09 13.69 -3.94
C ASP A 463 6.45 13.32 -5.38
N MET A 464 6.01 14.17 -6.31
CA MET A 464 6.40 14.13 -7.73
C MET A 464 7.93 14.28 -7.87
N GLU A 465 8.49 13.63 -8.90
CA GLU A 465 9.87 13.85 -9.29
C GLU A 465 10.06 15.27 -9.85
N PRO A 466 11.18 15.96 -9.56
CA PRO A 466 11.39 17.33 -10.00
C PRO A 466 11.55 17.47 -11.52
N VAL A 467 11.55 18.72 -12.00
CA VAL A 467 11.85 19.09 -13.41
C VAL A 467 13.31 18.83 -13.77
N PHE A 468 13.58 18.55 -15.05
CA PHE A 468 14.93 18.34 -15.58
C PHE A 468 15.62 19.65 -15.99
N CYS A 469 16.94 19.65 -15.85
CA CYS A 469 17.84 20.71 -16.30
C CYS A 469 19.14 20.15 -16.86
N ILE A 470 19.98 21.03 -17.41
CA ILE A 470 21.36 20.72 -17.80
C ILE A 470 22.28 21.32 -16.75
N SER A 471 23.11 20.48 -16.12
CA SER A 471 23.97 20.90 -15.00
C SER A 471 25.32 20.17 -15.00
N PHE A 472 26.32 20.84 -14.41
CA PHE A 472 27.63 20.25 -14.08
C PHE A 472 27.63 19.48 -12.75
N TYR A 473 26.58 19.67 -11.94
CA TYR A 473 26.50 19.17 -10.58
C TYR A 473 25.25 18.30 -10.40
N PRO A 474 25.16 17.14 -11.08
CA PRO A 474 24.05 16.22 -10.85
C PRO A 474 24.09 15.68 -9.42
N GLY A 475 22.94 15.64 -8.76
CA GLY A 475 22.76 14.97 -7.47
C GLY A 475 22.96 13.46 -7.63
N ASP A 476 23.66 12.84 -6.68
CA ASP A 476 23.90 11.40 -6.72
C ASP A 476 22.62 10.66 -6.26
N ILE A 477 21.70 10.45 -7.20
CA ILE A 477 20.56 9.57 -6.99
C ILE A 477 21.09 8.16 -7.14
N LEU A 478 21.00 7.36 -6.07
CA LEU A 478 21.28 5.92 -5.91
C LEU A 478 21.91 5.20 -7.14
N VAL A 479 22.97 4.41 -6.88
CA VAL A 479 23.90 3.72 -7.81
C VAL A 479 23.28 2.92 -8.98
N HIS A 480 21.96 2.80 -9.10
CA HIS A 480 21.30 1.98 -10.12
C HIS A 480 20.14 2.65 -10.89
N ARG A 481 19.97 3.99 -10.89
CA ARG A 481 19.01 4.67 -11.79
C ARG A 481 19.59 4.81 -13.21
N LEU A 482 18.76 4.67 -14.25
CA LEU A 482 19.17 4.85 -15.65
C LEU A 482 19.72 6.27 -15.86
N ARG A 483 20.94 6.40 -16.39
CA ARG A 483 21.48 7.71 -16.80
C ARG A 483 21.07 7.99 -18.23
N TYR A 484 20.35 9.08 -18.45
CA TYR A 484 19.92 9.46 -19.78
C TYR A 484 21.09 9.97 -20.62
N PHE A 485 21.18 9.46 -21.84
CA PHE A 485 22.16 9.91 -22.83
C PHE A 485 21.49 10.89 -23.79
N ASN A 486 22.13 12.03 -24.04
CA ASN A 486 21.72 13.00 -25.04
C ASN A 486 22.91 13.39 -25.91
N LEU A 487 22.75 13.27 -27.23
CA LEU A 487 23.83 13.48 -28.20
C LEU A 487 24.32 14.93 -28.23
N SER A 488 23.42 15.90 -28.10
CA SER A 488 23.75 17.33 -28.13
C SER A 488 24.56 17.73 -26.90
N VAL A 489 24.22 17.21 -25.73
CA VAL A 489 24.98 17.42 -24.49
C VAL A 489 26.36 16.75 -24.57
N ASP A 490 26.45 15.54 -25.15
CA ASP A 490 27.74 14.88 -25.38
C ASP A 490 28.63 15.69 -26.35
N SER A 491 28.05 16.26 -27.40
CA SER A 491 28.77 17.14 -28.34
C SER A 491 29.37 18.37 -27.64
N ILE A 492 28.63 18.99 -26.72
CA ILE A 492 29.13 20.10 -25.89
C ILE A 492 30.27 19.61 -24.99
N ASN A 493 30.12 18.45 -24.34
CA ASN A 493 31.13 17.90 -23.46
C ASN A 493 32.48 17.66 -24.15
N ARG A 494 32.49 17.28 -25.44
CA ARG A 494 33.73 17.11 -26.21
C ARG A 494 34.50 18.41 -26.45
N HIS A 495 33.80 19.54 -26.47
CA HIS A 495 34.37 20.86 -26.71
C HIS A 495 34.37 21.72 -25.44
N ASN A 496 34.10 21.11 -24.29
CA ASN A 496 33.93 21.84 -23.05
C ASN A 496 35.30 22.33 -22.51
N PRO A 497 35.51 23.65 -22.35
CA PRO A 497 36.70 24.22 -21.75
C PRO A 497 36.91 23.95 -20.25
N VAL A 498 35.91 23.43 -19.51
CA VAL A 498 36.01 23.14 -18.07
C VAL A 498 36.14 21.63 -17.80
N ASP A 499 36.89 21.26 -16.76
CA ASP A 499 37.14 19.87 -16.36
C ASP A 499 35.97 19.24 -15.57
N LYS A 500 34.74 19.41 -16.08
CA LYS A 500 33.51 18.80 -15.56
C LYS A 500 32.60 18.44 -16.73
N THR A 501 31.82 17.37 -16.61
CA THR A 501 30.88 16.93 -17.65
C THR A 501 29.48 17.45 -17.37
N LEU A 502 28.84 18.08 -18.36
CA LEU A 502 27.42 18.38 -18.35
C LEU A 502 26.60 17.11 -18.43
N LYS A 503 25.50 17.08 -17.68
CA LYS A 503 24.48 16.03 -17.74
C LYS A 503 23.09 16.64 -17.67
N ILE A 504 22.13 15.96 -18.28
CA ILE A 504 20.70 16.23 -18.03
C ILE A 504 20.32 15.52 -16.73
N THR A 505 19.76 16.25 -15.79
CA THR A 505 19.43 15.74 -14.44
C THR A 505 18.18 16.42 -13.91
N ASN A 506 17.41 15.72 -13.08
CA ASN A 506 16.30 16.29 -12.30
C ASN A 506 16.65 16.48 -10.82
N ALA A 507 17.87 16.11 -10.42
CA ALA A 507 18.41 16.45 -9.12
C ALA A 507 19.75 17.18 -9.32
N GLU A 508 19.87 18.36 -8.73
CA GLU A 508 21.12 19.09 -8.65
C GLU A 508 21.71 18.95 -7.25
N LEU A 509 23.03 18.84 -7.18
CA LEU A 509 23.76 18.86 -5.93
C LEU A 509 23.94 20.31 -5.49
N GLU A 510 23.55 20.62 -4.26
CA GLU A 510 23.81 21.95 -3.71
C GLU A 510 25.32 22.23 -3.65
N VAL A 511 25.68 23.42 -4.14
CA VAL A 511 27.06 23.89 -4.19
C VAL A 511 27.42 24.50 -2.83
N ASP A 512 28.22 23.79 -2.04
CA ASP A 512 28.77 24.30 -0.79
C ASP A 512 29.78 25.46 -1.02
N ARG A 513 30.26 26.07 0.07
CA ARG A 513 31.18 27.21 -0.01
C ARG A 513 32.47 26.91 -0.77
N ASP A 514 33.02 25.70 -0.61
CA ASP A 514 34.30 25.33 -1.22
C ASP A 514 34.12 25.09 -2.73
N ARG A 515 33.06 24.39 -3.12
CA ARG A 515 32.67 24.19 -4.52
C ARG A 515 32.26 25.49 -5.19
N ALA A 516 31.68 26.45 -4.47
CA ALA A 516 31.33 27.75 -5.03
C ALA A 516 32.59 28.48 -5.52
N ALA A 517 33.71 28.40 -4.77
CA ALA A 517 34.97 28.98 -5.20
C ALA A 517 35.50 28.34 -6.50
N GLU A 518 35.36 27.01 -6.65
CA GLU A 518 35.68 26.32 -7.91
C GLU A 518 34.81 26.82 -9.07
N VAL A 519 33.50 26.99 -8.84
CA VAL A 519 32.57 27.52 -9.85
C VAL A 519 32.98 28.92 -10.28
N PHE A 520 33.32 29.81 -9.35
CA PHE A 520 33.78 31.15 -9.68
C PHE A 520 35.11 31.16 -10.44
N ALA A 521 36.03 30.24 -10.12
CA ALA A 521 37.27 30.08 -10.88
C ALA A 521 36.98 29.65 -12.34
N MET A 522 36.07 28.69 -12.54
CA MET A 522 35.64 28.28 -13.88
C MET A 522 34.94 29.43 -14.62
N ILE A 523 34.06 30.19 -13.96
CA ILE A 523 33.41 31.37 -14.55
C ILE A 523 34.45 32.40 -15.02
N ASN A 524 35.49 32.67 -14.22
CA ASN A 524 36.57 33.58 -14.59
C ASN A 524 37.36 33.07 -15.80
N GLN A 525 37.66 31.76 -15.85
CA GLN A 525 38.31 31.15 -17.00
C GLN A 525 37.48 31.31 -18.28
N ILE A 526 36.14 31.19 -18.19
CA ILE A 526 35.24 31.42 -19.33
C ILE A 526 35.21 32.90 -19.72
N ASN A 527 35.23 33.82 -18.75
CA ASN A 527 35.28 35.27 -19.02
C ASN A 527 36.51 35.64 -19.84
N ASP A 528 37.68 35.09 -19.49
CA ASP A 528 38.92 35.35 -20.22
C ASP A 528 38.84 34.83 -21.66
N LYS A 529 38.28 33.62 -21.87
CA LYS A 529 38.09 33.04 -23.21
C LYS A 529 37.11 33.86 -24.06
N LEU A 530 36.02 34.32 -23.47
CA LEU A 530 35.01 35.15 -24.15
C LEU A 530 35.58 36.44 -24.74
N ALA A 531 36.66 36.99 -24.17
CA ALA A 531 37.31 38.20 -24.68
C ALA A 531 37.98 38.01 -26.06
N THR A 532 38.31 36.77 -26.43
CA THR A 532 39.07 36.44 -27.66
C THR A 532 38.32 35.53 -28.63
N ALA A 533 37.18 34.99 -28.22
CA ALA A 533 36.37 34.03 -28.98
C ALA A 533 35.65 34.67 -30.18
N ASP A 534 35.40 33.86 -31.22
CA ASP A 534 34.49 34.21 -32.31
C ASP A 534 33.01 34.02 -31.89
N ASP A 535 32.06 34.33 -32.77
CA ASP A 535 30.64 34.29 -32.39
C ASP A 535 30.10 32.87 -32.14
N SER A 536 30.62 31.85 -32.84
CA SER A 536 30.22 30.45 -32.60
C SER A 536 30.80 29.91 -31.29
N GLU A 537 32.07 30.21 -31.02
CA GLU A 537 32.72 29.90 -29.75
C GLU A 537 32.06 30.64 -28.58
N LYS A 538 31.65 31.90 -28.78
CA LYS A 538 30.92 32.68 -27.76
C LYS A 538 29.60 32.01 -27.37
N ALA A 539 28.83 31.47 -28.32
CA ALA A 539 27.57 30.81 -28.01
C ALA A 539 27.79 29.62 -27.05
N LEU A 540 28.78 28.77 -27.33
CA LEU A 540 29.17 27.66 -26.46
C LEU A 540 29.63 28.16 -25.07
N LEU A 541 30.49 29.17 -25.02
CA LEU A 541 31.03 29.72 -23.78
C LEU A 541 29.95 30.39 -22.92
N TYR A 542 29.03 31.16 -23.51
CA TYR A 542 27.89 31.73 -22.80
C TYR A 542 26.97 30.64 -22.24
N PHE A 543 26.69 29.58 -23.00
CA PHE A 543 25.89 28.46 -22.50
C PHE A 543 26.52 27.79 -21.27
N ILE A 544 27.83 27.54 -21.31
CA ILE A 544 28.58 26.94 -20.20
C ILE A 544 28.60 27.87 -18.99
N ARG A 545 28.88 29.16 -19.19
CA ARG A 545 28.90 30.14 -18.10
C ARG A 545 27.52 30.34 -17.48
N GLY A 546 26.46 30.36 -18.30
CA GLY A 546 25.08 30.41 -17.83
C GLY A 546 24.72 29.20 -16.96
N THR A 547 25.19 28.01 -17.34
CA THR A 547 25.00 26.78 -16.55
C THR A 547 25.75 26.84 -15.21
N LEU A 548 26.98 27.37 -15.21
CA LEU A 548 27.75 27.60 -13.98
C LEU A 548 27.10 28.64 -13.06
N TYR A 549 26.59 29.74 -13.61
CA TYR A 549 25.85 30.75 -12.84
C TYR A 549 24.58 30.15 -12.21
N ASN A 550 23.87 29.29 -12.94
CA ASN A 550 22.69 28.61 -12.42
C ASN A 550 23.04 27.73 -11.21
N ALA A 551 24.16 26.98 -11.27
CA ALA A 551 24.62 26.12 -10.17
C ALA A 551 24.91 26.89 -8.85
N VAL A 552 25.30 28.17 -8.92
CA VAL A 552 25.52 29.04 -7.75
C VAL A 552 24.35 29.98 -7.46
N LEU A 553 23.14 29.65 -7.97
CA LEU A 553 21.92 30.43 -7.79
C LEU A 553 22.01 31.89 -8.28
N ASN A 554 22.94 32.19 -9.18
CA ASN A 554 23.01 33.49 -9.85
C ASN A 554 22.11 33.49 -11.10
N LEU A 555 20.80 33.41 -10.85
CA LEU A 555 19.80 33.16 -11.89
C LEU A 555 19.71 34.31 -12.91
N SER A 556 19.92 35.57 -12.49
CA SER A 556 19.88 36.72 -13.40
C SER A 556 20.99 36.67 -14.44
N ASN A 557 22.24 36.43 -14.02
CA ASN A 557 23.36 36.32 -14.97
C ASN A 557 23.24 35.07 -15.86
N ALA A 558 22.69 33.98 -15.32
CA ALA A 558 22.40 32.78 -16.11
C ALA A 558 21.40 33.09 -17.23
N MET A 559 20.29 33.78 -16.91
CA MET A 559 19.28 34.20 -17.88
C MET A 559 19.86 35.10 -18.97
N ASP A 560 20.69 36.07 -18.60
CA ASP A 560 21.34 36.97 -19.55
C ASP A 560 22.25 36.21 -20.52
N ASP A 561 23.00 35.22 -20.03
CA ASP A 561 23.86 34.40 -20.87
C ASP A 561 23.05 33.52 -21.82
N TYR A 562 21.95 32.89 -21.39
CA TYR A 562 21.08 32.17 -22.33
C TYR A 562 20.45 33.08 -23.38
N ASN A 563 20.08 34.31 -23.01
CA ASN A 563 19.60 35.29 -23.99
C ASN A 563 20.67 35.66 -25.02
N ARG A 564 21.95 35.76 -24.61
CA ARG A 564 23.07 35.98 -25.54
C ARG A 564 23.29 34.79 -26.48
N VAL A 565 23.19 33.56 -25.97
CA VAL A 565 23.24 32.36 -26.82
C VAL A 565 22.16 32.41 -27.89
N LEU A 566 20.92 32.71 -27.50
CA LEU A 566 19.77 32.75 -28.42
C LEU A 566 19.77 33.95 -29.36
N ALA A 567 20.56 34.99 -29.07
CA ALA A 567 20.79 36.09 -30.01
C ALA A 567 21.76 35.68 -31.14
N ILE A 568 22.68 34.75 -30.87
CA ILE A 568 23.64 34.21 -31.85
C ILE A 568 23.03 33.02 -32.60
N GLU A 569 22.42 32.10 -31.85
CA GLU A 569 21.83 30.84 -32.31
C GLU A 569 20.36 30.75 -31.85
N PRO A 570 19.40 31.35 -32.57
CA PRO A 570 18.00 31.40 -32.15
C PRO A 570 17.33 30.03 -31.96
N ASP A 571 17.83 29.02 -32.68
CA ASP A 571 17.30 27.66 -32.67
C ASP A 571 18.10 26.71 -31.75
N ASN A 572 18.89 27.26 -30.81
CA ASN A 572 19.64 26.44 -29.85
C ASN A 572 18.70 25.82 -28.81
N THR A 573 18.33 24.56 -29.03
CA THR A 573 17.40 23.77 -28.21
C THR A 573 17.84 23.67 -26.74
N LEU A 574 19.14 23.47 -26.48
CA LEU A 574 19.64 23.29 -25.11
C LEU A 574 19.62 24.60 -24.32
N ALA A 575 19.90 25.74 -24.98
CA ALA A 575 19.81 27.05 -24.37
C ALA A 575 18.37 27.43 -24.05
N LEU A 576 17.41 27.17 -24.95
CA LEU A 576 15.97 27.35 -24.68
C LEU A 576 15.53 26.51 -23.47
N PHE A 577 15.91 25.23 -23.46
CA PHE A 577 15.54 24.30 -22.39
C PHE A 577 16.09 24.73 -21.02
N ASN A 578 17.39 25.09 -20.94
CA ASN A 578 17.98 25.51 -19.66
C ASN A 578 17.53 26.93 -19.25
N ARG A 579 17.14 27.79 -20.20
CA ARG A 579 16.50 29.08 -19.91
C ARG A 579 15.13 28.90 -19.28
N ALA A 580 14.30 28.00 -19.84
CA ALA A 580 13.01 27.63 -19.26
C ALA A 580 13.17 27.12 -17.82
N TYR A 581 14.14 26.24 -17.58
CA TYR A 581 14.47 25.77 -16.24
C TYR A 581 14.91 26.89 -15.29
N THR A 582 15.77 27.81 -15.76
CA THR A 582 16.24 28.94 -14.96
C THR A 582 15.08 29.88 -14.56
N ARG A 583 14.14 30.13 -15.49
CA ARG A 583 12.89 30.85 -15.19
C ARG A 583 12.09 30.12 -14.13
N PHE A 584 11.89 28.80 -14.28
CA PHE A 584 11.19 27.97 -13.30
C PHE A 584 11.82 28.07 -11.90
N ARG A 585 13.15 27.91 -11.79
CA ARG A 585 13.86 28.08 -10.52
C ARG A 585 13.66 29.47 -9.92
N THR A 586 13.64 30.50 -10.75
CA THR A 586 13.44 31.89 -10.30
C THR A 586 12.07 32.05 -9.66
N VAL A 587 11.03 31.53 -10.32
CA VAL A 587 9.64 31.55 -9.81
C VAL A 587 9.54 30.79 -8.48
N GLU A 588 10.09 29.57 -8.42
CA GLU A 588 10.01 28.76 -7.18
C GLU A 588 10.82 29.36 -6.03
N THR A 589 11.97 30.00 -6.31
CA THR A 589 12.76 30.70 -5.28
C THR A 589 12.03 31.93 -4.74
N ILE A 590 11.36 32.70 -5.61
CA ILE A 590 10.54 33.85 -5.17
C ILE A 590 9.38 33.34 -4.30
N ARG A 591 8.72 32.26 -4.74
CA ARG A 591 7.61 31.64 -4.02
C ARG A 591 8.02 31.16 -2.62
N SER A 592 9.19 30.54 -2.48
CA SER A 592 9.67 30.10 -1.17
C SER A 592 9.93 31.27 -0.23
N ILE A 593 10.52 32.37 -0.73
CA ILE A 593 10.76 33.59 0.05
C ILE A 593 9.45 34.25 0.48
N GLU A 594 8.45 34.29 -0.39
CA GLU A 594 7.12 34.83 -0.08
C GLU A 594 6.41 33.99 0.99
N ALA A 595 6.53 32.66 0.93
CA ALA A 595 5.91 31.75 1.90
C ALA A 595 6.55 31.85 3.30
N GLU A 596 7.83 32.20 3.39
CA GLU A 596 8.56 32.38 4.65
C GLU A 596 8.36 33.78 5.27
N SER A 597 7.79 34.73 4.54
CA SER A 597 7.56 36.09 5.01
C SER A 597 6.23 36.19 5.80
N PRO A 598 6.23 36.44 7.12
CA PRO A 598 4.99 36.62 7.86
C PRO A 598 4.24 37.87 7.35
N ALA A 599 2.92 37.74 7.17
CA ALA A 599 2.07 38.86 6.78
C ALA A 599 2.25 40.04 7.74
N VAL A 600 2.87 41.12 7.26
CA VAL A 600 3.00 42.36 8.04
C VAL A 600 1.59 42.90 8.28
N PRO A 601 1.14 43.08 9.53
CA PRO A 601 -0.13 43.71 9.80
C PRO A 601 -0.05 45.15 9.31
N VAL A 602 -0.80 45.48 8.27
CA VAL A 602 -0.92 46.85 7.79
C VAL A 602 -1.56 47.69 8.90
N ILE A 603 -0.76 48.51 9.58
CA ILE A 603 -1.24 49.53 10.51
C ILE A 603 -2.03 50.54 9.68
N ARG A 604 -3.36 50.48 9.78
CA ARG A 604 -4.26 51.46 9.15
C ARG A 604 -4.13 52.79 9.89
N THR A 605 -3.43 53.74 9.28
CA THR A 605 -3.56 55.16 9.64
C THR A 605 -4.76 55.75 8.88
N PRO A 606 -5.75 56.35 9.55
CA PRO A 606 -6.90 56.94 8.86
C PRO A 606 -6.48 58.29 8.27
N GLY A 607 -6.43 58.41 6.94
CA GLY A 607 -6.27 59.72 6.30
C GLY A 607 -5.72 59.84 4.89
N ILE A 608 -5.42 58.75 4.17
CA ILE A 608 -4.97 58.87 2.76
C ILE A 608 -5.74 57.88 1.89
N SER A 609 -6.58 58.43 1.00
CA SER A 609 -7.17 57.70 -0.12
C SER A 609 -6.15 57.63 -1.25
N GLN A 610 -5.59 56.45 -1.52
CA GLN A 610 -5.14 56.05 -2.84
C GLN A 610 -5.50 54.57 -3.08
N THR A 611 -6.50 54.42 -3.94
CA THR A 611 -6.64 53.46 -5.05
C THR A 611 -5.82 52.17 -5.05
N THR A 612 -6.56 51.10 -5.39
CA THR A 612 -6.17 49.78 -5.91
C THR A 612 -5.53 48.80 -4.93
N SER A 613 -6.32 47.74 -4.69
CA SER A 613 -6.03 46.50 -3.98
C SER A 613 -4.68 45.87 -4.36
N PRO A 614 -3.88 45.32 -3.41
CA PRO A 614 -2.68 44.53 -3.73
C PRO A 614 -2.98 43.07 -4.11
N LEU A 615 -4.23 42.62 -4.05
CA LEU A 615 -4.60 41.21 -4.26
C LEU A 615 -4.69 40.79 -5.74
N SER A 616 -4.88 41.70 -6.72
CA SER A 616 -4.95 41.33 -8.14
C SER A 616 -3.60 41.16 -8.84
N THR A 617 -2.50 41.71 -8.30
CA THR A 617 -1.19 41.68 -9.00
C THR A 617 -0.38 40.39 -8.83
N ALA A 618 -0.62 39.60 -7.78
CA ALA A 618 0.18 38.40 -7.52
C ALA A 618 -0.27 37.24 -8.42
N GLU A 619 -1.58 37.03 -8.58
CA GLU A 619 -2.12 36.00 -9.47
C GLU A 619 -1.90 36.33 -10.95
N GLU A 620 -2.04 37.61 -11.35
CA GLU A 620 -1.73 38.05 -12.73
C GLU A 620 -0.23 37.93 -13.06
N ARG A 621 0.68 38.21 -12.12
CA ARG A 621 2.13 37.95 -12.31
C ARG A 621 2.44 36.45 -12.39
N ARG A 622 1.77 35.62 -11.57
CA ARG A 622 1.91 34.16 -11.58
C ARG A 622 1.52 33.55 -12.92
N ILE A 623 0.45 34.03 -13.55
CA ILE A 623 0.04 33.60 -14.88
C ILE A 623 1.12 33.98 -15.91
N LEU A 624 1.61 35.23 -15.85
CA LEU A 624 2.60 35.75 -16.81
C LEU A 624 3.97 35.02 -16.76
N ASP A 625 4.41 34.56 -15.59
CA ASP A 625 5.74 33.96 -15.42
C ASP A 625 5.83 32.50 -15.91
N TYR A 626 4.73 31.74 -15.83
CA TYR A 626 4.67 30.37 -16.37
C TYR A 626 4.51 30.35 -17.89
N ASP A 627 3.82 31.31 -18.48
CA ASP A 627 3.65 31.43 -19.94
C ASP A 627 5.00 31.54 -20.67
N LEU A 628 5.96 32.26 -20.07
CA LEU A 628 7.30 32.40 -20.63
C LEU A 628 8.12 31.10 -20.54
N ILE A 629 7.88 30.27 -19.52
CA ILE A 629 8.51 28.95 -19.39
C ILE A 629 7.94 28.02 -20.46
N GLU A 630 6.61 28.01 -20.58
CA GLU A 630 5.88 27.22 -21.57
C GLU A 630 6.34 27.55 -22.98
N LYS A 631 6.39 28.84 -23.35
CA LYS A 631 6.85 29.28 -24.68
C LYS A 631 8.25 28.80 -25.05
N ASP A 632 9.18 28.79 -24.10
CA ASP A 632 10.54 28.29 -24.35
C ASP A 632 10.52 26.76 -24.58
N LEU A 633 9.73 26.01 -23.81
CA LEU A 633 9.61 24.57 -23.94
C LEU A 633 8.85 24.16 -25.21
N GLU A 634 7.78 24.87 -25.58
CA GLU A 634 7.08 24.68 -26.85
C GLU A 634 8.02 24.95 -28.03
N ARG A 635 8.81 26.02 -27.97
CA ARG A 635 9.82 26.28 -29.01
C ARG A 635 10.86 25.17 -29.11
N VAL A 636 11.26 24.56 -27.99
CA VAL A 636 12.11 23.36 -27.99
C VAL A 636 11.43 22.22 -28.76
N LEU A 637 10.14 21.99 -28.52
CA LEU A 637 9.39 20.92 -29.17
C LEU A 637 9.06 21.20 -30.65
N GLU A 638 8.98 22.46 -31.06
CA GLU A 638 8.90 22.82 -32.48
C GLU A 638 10.18 22.44 -33.24
N LEU A 639 11.33 22.57 -32.59
CA LEU A 639 12.65 22.29 -33.16
C LEU A 639 13.02 20.80 -33.07
N ASP A 640 12.73 20.18 -31.93
CA ASP A 640 12.91 18.75 -31.67
C ASP A 640 11.67 18.16 -30.98
N PRO A 641 10.67 17.69 -31.75
CA PRO A 641 9.44 17.12 -31.20
C PRO A 641 9.65 15.88 -30.33
N LYS A 642 10.82 15.22 -30.42
CA LYS A 642 11.17 14.02 -29.65
C LYS A 642 11.99 14.34 -28.40
N PHE A 643 12.17 15.61 -28.07
CA PHE A 643 12.91 16.01 -26.87
C PHE A 643 12.12 15.72 -25.60
N SER A 644 12.22 14.48 -25.11
CA SER A 644 11.39 13.94 -24.01
C SER A 644 11.42 14.80 -22.74
N PHE A 645 12.55 15.44 -22.41
CA PHE A 645 12.68 16.27 -21.21
C PHE A 645 11.84 17.56 -21.28
N ALA A 646 11.61 18.12 -22.46
CA ALA A 646 10.76 19.31 -22.61
C ALA A 646 9.29 18.95 -22.44
N HIS A 647 8.83 17.84 -23.04
CA HIS A 647 7.51 17.28 -22.77
C HIS A 647 7.30 17.03 -21.27
N TYR A 648 8.25 16.37 -20.61
CA TYR A 648 8.16 16.13 -19.17
C TYR A 648 8.09 17.42 -18.34
N ASN A 649 8.93 18.41 -18.64
CA ASN A 649 8.90 19.69 -17.92
C ASN A 649 7.59 20.47 -18.16
N LEU A 650 7.01 20.39 -19.36
CA LEU A 650 5.67 20.93 -19.63
C LEU A 650 4.60 20.19 -18.84
N GLY A 651 4.65 18.86 -18.78
CA GLY A 651 3.72 18.07 -17.96
C GLY A 651 3.79 18.44 -16.48
N MET A 652 5.00 18.64 -15.95
CA MET A 652 5.19 19.15 -14.59
C MET A 652 4.61 20.54 -14.38
N LEU A 653 4.79 21.44 -15.35
CA LEU A 653 4.24 22.79 -15.30
C LEU A 653 2.69 22.75 -15.26
N ARG A 654 2.07 21.95 -16.12
CA ARG A 654 0.62 21.73 -16.14
C ARG A 654 0.11 21.16 -14.82
N ALA A 655 0.82 20.16 -14.25
CA ALA A 655 0.47 19.58 -12.97
C ALA A 655 0.51 20.61 -11.83
N ILE A 656 1.51 21.51 -11.82
CA ILE A 656 1.60 22.62 -10.84
C ILE A 656 0.44 23.62 -11.03
N GLN A 657 0.06 23.88 -12.29
CA GLN A 657 -1.11 24.71 -12.65
C GLN A 657 -2.44 24.00 -12.37
N LYS A 658 -2.43 22.75 -11.91
CA LYS A 658 -3.60 21.89 -11.68
C LYS A 658 -4.35 21.49 -12.95
N ASP A 659 -3.73 21.64 -14.11
CA ASP A 659 -4.19 21.03 -15.35
C ASP A 659 -3.66 19.59 -15.43
N TYR A 660 -4.33 18.68 -14.74
CA TYR A 660 -3.90 17.29 -14.63
C TYR A 660 -4.05 16.51 -15.95
N GLN A 661 -5.03 16.86 -16.78
CA GLN A 661 -5.20 16.21 -18.08
C GLN A 661 -4.10 16.63 -19.04
N GLY A 662 -3.81 17.93 -19.15
CA GLY A 662 -2.68 18.41 -19.95
C GLY A 662 -1.34 17.87 -19.44
N ALA A 663 -1.19 17.68 -18.12
CA ALA A 663 -0.03 17.02 -17.55
C ALA A 663 0.13 15.58 -18.02
N ILE A 664 -0.94 14.78 -17.99
CA ILE A 664 -0.95 13.38 -18.45
C ILE A 664 -0.60 13.28 -19.93
N ASP A 665 -1.14 14.18 -20.76
CA ASP A 665 -0.89 14.20 -22.20
C ASP A 665 0.60 14.44 -22.48
N HIS A 666 1.20 15.44 -21.85
CA HIS A 666 2.63 15.72 -21.98
C HIS A 666 3.54 14.62 -21.40
N PHE A 667 3.18 14.03 -20.24
CA PHE A 667 3.93 12.88 -19.74
C PHE A 667 3.84 11.68 -20.68
N THR A 668 2.70 11.49 -21.33
CA THR A 668 2.52 10.43 -22.34
C THR A 668 3.39 10.67 -23.57
N GLU A 669 3.47 11.90 -24.07
CA GLU A 669 4.39 12.25 -25.16
C GLU A 669 5.87 12.07 -24.76
N ALA A 670 6.22 12.41 -23.51
CA ALA A 670 7.57 12.16 -22.99
C ALA A 670 7.91 10.65 -22.98
N ILE A 671 6.96 9.81 -22.59
CA ILE A 671 7.09 8.33 -22.60
C ILE A 671 7.16 7.80 -24.03
N ASN A 672 6.33 8.31 -24.95
CA ASN A 672 6.34 7.91 -26.36
C ASN A 672 7.70 8.22 -27.02
N ALA A 673 8.31 9.36 -26.67
CA ALA A 673 9.63 9.74 -27.13
C ALA A 673 10.75 8.89 -26.48
N ASN A 674 10.62 8.57 -25.19
CA ASN A 674 11.56 7.74 -24.45
C ASN A 674 10.84 6.74 -23.52
N PRO A 675 10.62 5.49 -23.95
CA PRO A 675 9.90 4.50 -23.15
C PRO A 675 10.58 4.11 -21.84
N ASP A 676 11.90 4.31 -21.73
CA ASP A 676 12.70 4.04 -20.53
C ASP A 676 12.73 5.28 -19.58
N PHE A 677 11.85 6.27 -19.77
CA PHE A 677 11.80 7.51 -18.97
C PHE A 677 11.06 7.32 -17.64
N ALA A 678 11.78 6.87 -16.62
CA ALA A 678 11.23 6.48 -15.31
C ALA A 678 10.41 7.56 -14.62
N GLU A 679 10.88 8.81 -14.63
CA GLU A 679 10.24 9.94 -13.96
C GLU A 679 8.90 10.31 -14.60
N ALA A 680 8.79 10.21 -15.93
CA ALA A 680 7.54 10.46 -16.65
C ALA A 680 6.48 9.42 -16.28
N TRP A 681 6.86 8.13 -16.22
CA TRP A 681 5.98 7.07 -15.71
C TRP A 681 5.54 7.35 -14.28
N TYR A 682 6.47 7.72 -13.40
CA TYR A 682 6.16 7.97 -11.99
C TYR A 682 5.19 9.13 -11.79
N ASN A 683 5.44 10.28 -12.42
CA ASN A 683 4.60 11.47 -12.26
C ASN A 683 3.25 11.33 -12.96
N ARG A 684 3.19 10.65 -14.12
CA ARG A 684 1.91 10.31 -14.75
C ARG A 684 1.10 9.37 -13.85
N GLY A 685 1.76 8.38 -13.26
CA GLY A 685 1.14 7.45 -12.31
C GLY A 685 0.56 8.14 -11.08
N LEU A 686 1.31 9.05 -10.45
CA LEU A 686 0.81 9.86 -9.34
C LEU A 686 -0.35 10.78 -9.74
N THR A 687 -0.28 11.36 -10.94
CA THR A 687 -1.34 12.23 -11.45
C THR A 687 -2.62 11.44 -11.70
N ASN A 688 -2.52 10.21 -12.21
CA ASN A 688 -3.66 9.31 -12.36
C ASN A 688 -4.27 8.91 -11.02
N ILE A 689 -3.46 8.59 -10.00
CA ILE A 689 -3.96 8.31 -8.64
C ILE A 689 -4.68 9.54 -8.07
N TYR A 690 -4.14 10.74 -8.29
CA TYR A 690 -4.80 11.97 -7.85
C TYR A 690 -6.18 12.17 -8.50
N LEU A 691 -6.37 11.67 -9.72
CA LEU A 691 -7.65 11.66 -10.44
C LEU A 691 -8.50 10.42 -10.14
N GLU A 692 -8.18 9.65 -9.10
CA GLU A 692 -8.88 8.42 -8.70
C GLU A 692 -8.83 7.30 -9.77
N ASN A 693 -7.92 7.41 -10.73
CA ASN A 693 -7.64 6.38 -11.73
C ASN A 693 -6.56 5.41 -11.22
N ASP A 694 -6.83 4.74 -10.10
CA ASP A 694 -5.84 3.92 -9.39
C ASP A 694 -5.27 2.78 -10.24
N SER A 695 -6.10 2.15 -11.08
CA SER A 695 -5.68 1.02 -11.91
C SER A 695 -4.62 1.43 -12.95
N THR A 696 -4.82 2.53 -13.67
CA THR A 696 -3.83 3.03 -14.64
C THR A 696 -2.62 3.63 -13.93
N GLY A 697 -2.85 4.36 -12.83
CA GLY A 697 -1.79 4.97 -12.05
C GLY A 697 -0.82 3.95 -11.46
N THR A 698 -1.32 2.83 -10.94
CA THR A 698 -0.50 1.77 -10.36
C THR A 698 0.31 1.00 -11.40
N LEU A 699 -0.21 0.82 -12.62
CA LEU A 699 0.55 0.25 -13.74
C LEU A 699 1.71 1.17 -14.18
N ASP A 700 1.47 2.47 -14.24
CA ASP A 700 2.51 3.46 -14.53
C ASP A 700 3.60 3.44 -13.46
N LEU A 701 3.20 3.36 -12.18
CA LEU A 701 4.11 3.26 -11.05
C LEU A 701 4.88 1.93 -11.04
N SER A 702 4.26 0.82 -11.43
CA SER A 702 4.94 -0.46 -11.62
C SER A 702 6.09 -0.30 -12.62
N LYS A 703 5.79 0.36 -13.75
CA LYS A 703 6.81 0.64 -14.77
C LYS A 703 7.93 1.56 -14.27
N ALA A 704 7.59 2.59 -13.51
CA ALA A 704 8.58 3.46 -12.88
C ALA A 704 9.47 2.71 -11.87
N GLY A 705 8.88 1.79 -11.10
CA GLY A 705 9.57 0.91 -10.17
C GLY A 705 10.55 -0.03 -10.87
N GLU A 706 10.16 -0.63 -12.00
CA GLU A 706 11.07 -1.40 -12.86
C GLU A 706 12.28 -0.58 -13.31
N LEU A 707 12.05 0.68 -13.69
CA LEU A 707 13.07 1.56 -14.25
C LEU A 707 13.99 2.22 -13.19
N GLY A 708 13.71 1.99 -11.90
CA GLY A 708 14.59 2.40 -10.80
C GLY A 708 14.01 3.39 -9.80
N ILE A 709 12.72 3.72 -9.89
CA ILE A 709 12.04 4.58 -8.90
C ILE A 709 11.33 3.70 -7.86
N PHE A 710 12.10 3.10 -6.95
CA PHE A 710 11.58 2.09 -6.02
C PHE A 710 10.57 2.62 -5.00
N LYS A 711 10.52 3.94 -4.79
CA LYS A 711 9.44 4.56 -3.99
C LYS A 711 8.05 4.31 -4.58
N ALA A 712 7.95 4.02 -5.88
CA ALA A 712 6.71 3.66 -6.55
C ALA A 712 5.99 2.48 -5.87
N TYR A 713 6.73 1.46 -5.40
CA TYR A 713 6.13 0.30 -4.73
C TYR A 713 5.42 0.64 -3.40
N ASN A 714 5.86 1.70 -2.71
CA ASN A 714 5.15 2.19 -1.52
C ASN A 714 3.81 2.82 -1.88
N VAL A 715 3.73 3.47 -3.04
CA VAL A 715 2.49 4.04 -3.56
C VAL A 715 1.57 2.92 -4.03
N ILE A 716 2.08 1.95 -4.79
CA ILE A 716 1.31 0.79 -5.27
C ILE A 716 0.68 0.03 -4.09
N LYS A 717 1.41 -0.18 -2.99
CA LYS A 717 0.83 -0.84 -1.81
C LYS A 717 -0.40 -0.09 -1.25
N ARG A 718 -0.38 1.24 -1.27
CA ARG A 718 -1.44 2.07 -0.68
C ARG A 718 -2.69 2.17 -1.56
N TYR A 719 -2.52 2.17 -2.87
CA TYR A 719 -3.59 2.46 -3.83
C TYR A 719 -3.90 1.31 -4.79
N GLY A 720 -3.09 0.25 -4.82
CA GLY A 720 -3.18 -0.84 -5.80
C GLY A 720 -4.08 -2.01 -5.42
N VAL A 721 -4.56 -2.07 -4.18
CA VAL A 721 -5.36 -3.21 -3.66
C VAL A 721 -6.79 -2.76 -3.28
N SER A 722 -7.07 -1.46 -3.27
CA SER A 722 -8.20 -0.88 -2.54
C SER A 722 -9.47 -0.55 -3.35
N SER A 723 -9.62 -1.00 -4.60
CA SER A 723 -10.73 -0.48 -5.44
C SER A 723 -11.58 -1.46 -6.24
N GLU A 724 -11.37 -2.79 -6.13
CA GLU A 724 -12.19 -3.74 -6.92
C GLU A 724 -13.06 -4.68 -6.05
N GLY A 725 -13.00 -4.58 -4.71
CA GLY A 725 -13.70 -5.49 -3.80
C GLY A 725 -14.96 -4.95 -3.09
N GLU A 726 -15.27 -3.65 -3.19
CA GLU A 726 -16.39 -3.03 -2.46
C GLU A 726 -17.62 -2.71 -3.34
N GLU A 727 -17.63 -3.07 -4.62
CA GLU A 727 -18.75 -2.75 -5.54
C GLU A 727 -19.82 -3.84 -5.72
N GLU A 728 -19.75 -4.98 -5.02
CA GLU A 728 -20.83 -5.98 -5.06
C GLU A 728 -21.20 -6.53 -3.66
N GLU A 729 -21.95 -5.73 -2.89
CA GLU A 729 -22.93 -6.25 -1.91
C GLU A 729 -24.29 -5.55 -2.03
#